data_AF-K0YYD5-F1
#
_entry.id   AF-K0YYD5-F1
#
_cell.length_a   1.000
_cell.length_b   1.000
_cell.length_c   1.000
_cell.angle_alpha   90.00
_cell.angle_beta   90.00
_cell.angle_gamma   90.00
#
_symmetry.space_group_name_H-M   'P 1'
#
loop_
_entity.id
_entity.type
_entity.pdbx_description
1 polymer ?
#
loop_
_entity_poly.entity_id
_entity_poly.type
_entity_poly.pdbx_seq_one_letter_code
_entity_poly.pdbx_strand_id
1 'polypeptide(L)'
;MREFMTSLREFVATHHPQLRHFLKVACIVLACAVVCEVVVFNFNHWRSLSWEPVTLNAKVDLQQTADGRYRVSAIDNDVEFEHLGVKVHNLRLDFSGNQGAQNVPVKIWFTDEAHATYFDDTEYTSGVPVTYVATNCEESEYLNLNSSGEMGKLRIQIGGEGTVYPLYLENIVINAPEPFGFNMTRVVLASFVMALVYAFRPRSSLYRIFLREHPRRSKIAVVGIVVAEIWLCASFTLMGSNLVGVATSSYNSGSWDGVSPINTFEVGGDNAQQYAELAKSMAHGKLYLEEEPPNWLQNMEDPHDRGARDQMVKETGENYLWDVAYYEGHYYVYFGVVPVVLFYLPFYLLTGANFPTAIGVILGMIAFVTGVSALLDRFARYHFKRVSVGLYLLLQIAVVSCSGMLYLLKFPTFYSLPIILALAFSVWGLYFWMLGRARRRPELFYFFGSLCMALVVGCRPQMVMLSFLAFPLFWRPFITEGHIKSAAGIRQFACLIAPYVLVVAGIMGYNYARFGSYLDFGANYNLTVNDMTKRGMAVGRIAPALFAYFFQPPSASGVFPYLQAAPFDTTYLGQTVKEPTFGGIFACLPLLWILPFAKSALQMRVRQRKTRTIVGVVGVLIVSGVIIGVADAEVAGILQRYFADFSIMFLMAAVLIAFIINENLDHRSTLYGLFLRIMPVLVFVGVIYSVLLCFVAESGWWSDAYPWAYQSLLETFQFWT
;
A
#
# COMPACT_ATOMS: atom_id res chain seq x y z
N MET A 1 -40.50 3.63 -14.63
CA MET A 1 -40.11 2.32 -15.21
C MET A 1 -40.33 2.25 -16.73
N ARG A 2 -41.52 2.58 -17.26
CA ARG A 2 -41.75 2.65 -18.73
C ARG A 2 -40.82 3.64 -19.43
N GLU A 3 -40.68 4.86 -18.94
CA GLU A 3 -39.79 5.88 -19.55
C GLU A 3 -38.31 5.46 -19.57
N PHE A 4 -37.84 4.78 -18.52
CA PHE A 4 -36.49 4.20 -18.48
C PHE A 4 -36.31 3.13 -19.56
N MET A 5 -37.30 2.24 -19.72
CA MET A 5 -37.27 1.19 -20.75
C MET A 5 -37.36 1.76 -22.17
N THR A 6 -38.11 2.85 -22.39
CA THR A 6 -38.18 3.53 -23.70
C THR A 6 -36.86 4.23 -24.02
N SER A 7 -36.27 4.93 -23.05
CA SER A 7 -34.97 5.60 -23.21
C SER A 7 -33.83 4.59 -23.41
N LEU A 8 -33.86 3.45 -22.72
CA LEU A 8 -32.92 2.35 -22.92
C LEU A 8 -33.06 1.76 -24.34
N ARG A 9 -34.29 1.55 -24.83
CA ARG A 9 -34.54 1.07 -26.20
C ARG A 9 -34.04 2.04 -27.26
N GLU A 10 -34.31 3.33 -27.11
CA GLU A 10 -33.81 4.37 -28.03
C GLU A 10 -32.28 4.47 -28.01
N PHE A 11 -31.66 4.37 -26.82
CA PHE A 11 -30.20 4.37 -26.65
C PHE A 11 -29.55 3.14 -27.32
N VAL A 12 -30.11 1.95 -27.10
CA VAL A 12 -29.65 0.71 -27.72
C VAL A 12 -29.81 0.76 -29.23
N ALA A 13 -30.92 1.30 -29.74
CA ALA A 13 -31.16 1.45 -31.18
C ALA A 13 -30.15 2.42 -31.84
N THR A 14 -29.84 3.54 -31.19
CA THR A 14 -28.87 4.53 -31.72
C THR A 14 -27.42 4.07 -31.63
N HIS A 15 -27.05 3.29 -30.62
CA HIS A 15 -25.65 2.87 -30.38
C HIS A 15 -25.39 1.39 -30.72
N HIS A 16 -26.36 0.74 -31.37
CA HIS A 16 -26.34 -0.70 -31.65
C HIS A 16 -25.04 -1.25 -32.28
N PRO A 17 -24.40 -0.59 -33.26
CA PRO A 17 -23.13 -1.08 -33.81
C PRO A 17 -21.97 -1.03 -32.81
N GLN A 18 -21.92 0.02 -31.98
CA GLN A 18 -20.90 0.20 -30.96
C GLN A 18 -21.09 -0.80 -29.82
N LEU A 19 -22.34 -0.97 -29.36
CA LEU A 19 -22.72 -1.97 -28.36
C LEU A 19 -22.37 -3.39 -28.81
N ARG A 20 -22.66 -3.75 -30.07
CA ARG A 20 -22.25 -5.03 -30.65
C ARG A 20 -20.74 -5.21 -30.64
N HIS A 21 -19.97 -4.17 -30.98
CA HIS A 21 -18.51 -4.22 -30.92
C HIS A 21 -17.99 -4.41 -29.48
N PHE A 22 -18.52 -3.65 -28.53
CA PHE A 22 -18.15 -3.77 -27.11
C PHE A 22 -18.50 -5.15 -26.55
N LEU A 23 -19.70 -5.67 -26.83
CA LEU A 23 -20.11 -7.02 -26.44
C LEU A 23 -19.20 -8.08 -27.05
N LYS A 24 -18.89 -8.00 -28.36
CA LYS A 24 -17.95 -8.93 -29.01
C LYS A 24 -16.59 -8.93 -28.33
N VAL A 25 -16.05 -7.74 -28.02
CA VAL A 25 -14.76 -7.62 -27.32
C VAL A 25 -14.85 -8.21 -25.92
N ALA A 26 -15.91 -7.91 -25.16
CA ALA A 26 -16.11 -8.45 -23.82
C ALA A 26 -16.19 -9.98 -23.85
N CYS A 27 -16.95 -10.56 -24.79
CA CYS A 27 -17.00 -12.01 -25.01
C CYS A 27 -15.62 -12.58 -25.36
N ILE A 28 -14.83 -11.93 -26.21
CA ILE A 28 -13.48 -12.39 -26.56
C ILE A 28 -12.57 -12.34 -25.33
N VAL A 29 -12.59 -11.26 -24.55
CA VAL A 29 -11.79 -11.14 -23.33
C VAL A 29 -12.15 -12.22 -22.32
N LEU A 30 -13.45 -12.43 -22.08
CA LEU A 30 -13.94 -13.48 -21.19
C LEU A 30 -13.56 -14.87 -21.70
N ALA A 31 -13.72 -15.13 -23.00
CA ALA A 31 -13.32 -16.40 -23.61
C ALA A 31 -11.81 -16.65 -23.47
N CYS A 32 -10.97 -15.64 -23.72
CA CYS A 32 -9.53 -15.74 -23.51
C CYS A 32 -9.18 -16.01 -22.05
N ALA A 33 -9.85 -15.34 -21.10
CA ALA A 33 -9.62 -15.57 -19.67
C ALA A 33 -10.05 -16.98 -19.24
N VAL A 34 -11.19 -17.48 -19.73
CA VAL A 34 -11.63 -18.87 -19.50
C VAL A 34 -10.66 -19.87 -20.12
N VAL A 35 -10.13 -19.61 -21.32
CA VAL A 35 -9.10 -20.46 -21.92
C VAL A 35 -7.82 -20.46 -21.07
N CYS A 36 -7.42 -19.30 -20.52
CA CYS A 36 -6.29 -19.24 -19.60
C CYS A 36 -6.56 -20.07 -18.34
N GLU A 37 -7.75 -19.99 -17.76
CA GLU A 37 -8.15 -20.81 -16.61
C GLU A 37 -8.10 -22.30 -16.92
N VAL A 38 -8.73 -22.72 -18.01
CA VAL A 38 -8.82 -24.13 -18.38
C VAL A 38 -7.45 -24.71 -18.76
N VAL A 39 -6.56 -23.93 -19.38
CA VAL A 39 -5.30 -24.45 -19.95
C VAL A 39 -4.07 -24.06 -19.15
N VAL A 40 -3.88 -22.76 -18.90
CA VAL A 40 -2.64 -22.23 -18.29
C VAL A 40 -2.66 -22.44 -16.78
N PHE A 41 -3.75 -22.05 -16.11
CA PHE A 41 -3.87 -22.13 -14.66
C PHE A 41 -4.18 -23.55 -14.15
N ASN A 42 -4.64 -24.44 -15.03
CA ASN A 42 -4.83 -25.86 -14.75
C ASN A 42 -3.76 -26.74 -15.44
N PHE A 43 -2.57 -26.20 -15.72
CA PHE A 43 -1.51 -26.94 -16.41
C PHE A 43 -1.13 -28.24 -15.70
N ASN A 44 -1.03 -28.22 -14.37
CA ASN A 44 -0.67 -29.40 -13.58
C ASN A 44 -1.71 -30.52 -13.68
N HIS A 45 -3.01 -30.19 -13.75
CA HIS A 45 -4.06 -31.17 -14.03
C HIS A 45 -3.76 -31.93 -15.34
N TRP A 46 -3.53 -31.20 -16.45
CA TRP A 46 -3.25 -31.83 -17.74
C TRP A 46 -1.96 -32.65 -17.75
N ARG A 47 -0.93 -32.17 -17.05
CA ARG A 47 0.36 -32.87 -16.92
C ARG A 47 0.22 -34.19 -16.15
N SER A 48 -0.63 -34.20 -15.12
CA SER A 48 -0.76 -35.31 -14.17
C SER A 48 -1.76 -36.41 -14.58
N LEU A 49 -2.57 -36.18 -15.63
CA LEU A 49 -3.54 -37.17 -16.15
C LEU A 49 -2.95 -38.55 -16.50
N SER A 50 -1.66 -38.57 -16.87
CA SER A 50 -0.96 -39.80 -17.27
C SER A 50 -0.21 -40.49 -16.13
N TRP A 51 -0.24 -39.92 -14.92
CA TRP A 51 0.47 -40.46 -13.77
C TRP A 51 -0.33 -41.59 -13.13
N GLU A 52 0.37 -42.66 -12.75
CA GLU A 52 -0.23 -43.79 -12.04
C GLU A 52 -0.06 -43.58 -10.53
N PRO A 53 -1.14 -43.29 -9.78
CA PRO A 53 -1.05 -43.00 -8.36
C PRO A 53 -0.68 -44.24 -7.56
N VAL A 54 0.24 -44.09 -6.60
CA VAL A 54 0.63 -45.14 -5.66
C VAL A 54 0.47 -44.64 -4.24
N THR A 55 -0.40 -45.28 -3.46
CA THR A 55 -0.63 -44.97 -2.05
C THR A 55 0.43 -45.65 -1.19
N LEU A 56 1.17 -44.88 -0.39
CA LEU A 56 2.29 -45.37 0.42
C LEU A 56 1.90 -45.84 1.82
N ASN A 57 0.61 -45.76 2.18
CA ASN A 57 0.01 -46.13 3.46
C ASN A 57 0.55 -47.40 4.12
N ALA A 58 0.80 -48.47 3.35
CA ALA A 58 1.30 -49.74 3.89
C ALA A 58 2.76 -49.70 4.42
N LYS A 59 3.50 -48.63 4.10
CA LYS A 59 4.90 -48.41 4.47
C LYS A 59 5.07 -47.24 5.46
N VAL A 60 3.98 -46.66 5.95
CA VAL A 60 4.00 -45.52 6.88
C VAL A 60 4.09 -46.05 8.31
N ASP A 61 5.11 -45.65 9.07
CA ASP A 61 5.31 -46.08 10.48
C ASP A 61 4.59 -45.17 11.50
N LEU A 62 3.75 -44.25 11.04
CA LEU A 62 2.98 -43.34 11.90
C LEU A 62 1.83 -44.07 12.62
N GLN A 63 1.54 -43.65 13.85
CA GLN A 63 0.41 -44.19 14.61
C GLN A 63 -0.93 -43.98 13.90
N GLN A 64 -1.66 -45.06 13.66
CA GLN A 64 -3.00 -45.01 13.09
C GLN A 64 -4.06 -44.82 14.18
N THR A 65 -4.99 -43.89 13.97
CA THR A 65 -6.17 -43.69 14.82
C THR A 65 -7.22 -44.78 14.57
N ALA A 66 -8.18 -44.93 15.49
CA ALA A 66 -9.27 -45.91 15.36
C ALA A 66 -10.11 -45.73 14.07
N ASP A 67 -10.12 -44.51 13.52
CA ASP A 67 -10.83 -44.16 12.28
C ASP A 67 -9.98 -44.39 11.01
N GLY A 68 -8.76 -44.91 11.13
CA GLY A 68 -7.87 -45.21 10.00
C GLY A 68 -6.96 -44.07 9.55
N ARG A 69 -7.00 -42.89 10.20
CA ARG A 69 -6.14 -41.73 9.88
C ARG A 69 -4.75 -41.86 10.53
N TYR A 70 -3.72 -41.36 9.87
CA TYR A 70 -2.36 -41.29 10.42
C TYR A 70 -2.19 -40.06 11.30
N ARG A 71 -1.70 -40.26 12.51
CA ARG A 71 -1.44 -39.20 13.49
C ARG A 71 0.03 -38.81 13.44
N VAL A 72 0.29 -37.56 13.03
CA VAL A 72 1.62 -36.95 13.09
C VAL A 72 1.76 -36.22 14.43
N SER A 73 2.85 -36.45 15.15
CA SER A 73 3.13 -35.82 16.46
C SER A 73 4.48 -35.12 16.45
N ALA A 74 4.76 -34.25 17.43
CA ALA A 74 6.04 -33.54 17.50
C ALA A 74 7.28 -34.46 17.59
N ILE A 75 7.10 -35.72 18.01
CA ILE A 75 8.17 -36.72 18.12
C ILE A 75 8.16 -37.69 16.93
N ASP A 76 7.01 -37.84 16.30
CA ASP A 76 6.75 -38.79 15.21
C ASP A 76 6.18 -38.02 14.02
N ASN A 77 7.08 -37.32 13.33
CA ASN A 77 6.77 -36.43 12.22
C ASN A 77 7.62 -36.66 10.97
N ASP A 78 8.34 -37.77 10.91
CA ASP A 78 9.27 -38.08 9.84
C ASP A 78 8.91 -39.45 9.25
N VAL A 79 8.77 -39.51 7.94
CA VAL A 79 8.43 -40.74 7.22
C VAL A 79 9.45 -40.96 6.12
N GLU A 80 10.10 -42.12 6.13
CA GLU A 80 11.10 -42.50 5.13
C GLU A 80 10.63 -43.73 4.34
N PHE A 81 10.77 -43.66 3.02
CA PHE A 81 10.44 -44.72 2.10
C PHE A 81 11.69 -45.09 1.30
N GLU A 82 11.93 -46.40 1.19
CA GLU A 82 12.99 -46.95 0.35
C GLU A 82 12.40 -47.72 -0.84
N HIS A 83 13.08 -47.64 -1.98
CA HIS A 83 12.79 -48.39 -3.20
C HIS A 83 11.31 -48.28 -3.63
N LEU A 84 10.95 -47.10 -4.15
CA LEU A 84 9.59 -46.82 -4.62
C LEU A 84 9.24 -47.58 -5.91
N GLY A 85 10.24 -47.96 -6.71
CA GLY A 85 10.08 -48.81 -7.91
C GLY A 85 9.30 -48.17 -9.06
N VAL A 86 9.02 -46.87 -8.95
CA VAL A 86 8.34 -46.06 -9.95
C VAL A 86 9.00 -44.68 -9.99
N LYS A 87 8.94 -44.03 -11.15
CA LYS A 87 9.35 -42.63 -11.28
C LYS A 87 8.37 -41.74 -10.52
N VAL A 88 8.86 -40.94 -9.58
CA VAL A 88 8.04 -40.02 -8.77
C VAL A 88 8.01 -38.64 -9.41
N HIS A 89 6.82 -38.14 -9.71
CA HIS A 89 6.56 -36.84 -10.32
C HIS A 89 6.00 -35.83 -9.33
N ASN A 90 5.15 -36.27 -8.41
CA ASN A 90 4.64 -35.45 -7.31
C ASN A 90 4.36 -36.30 -6.07
N LEU A 91 4.13 -35.60 -4.97
CA LEU A 91 3.72 -36.13 -3.68
C LEU A 91 2.47 -35.38 -3.24
N ARG A 92 1.40 -36.10 -2.90
CA ARG A 92 0.22 -35.56 -2.24
C ARG A 92 0.23 -35.95 -0.76
N LEU A 93 0.16 -34.94 0.11
CA LEU A 93 -0.06 -35.08 1.54
C LEU A 93 -1.53 -34.76 1.86
N ASP A 94 -2.36 -35.80 1.92
CA ASP A 94 -3.81 -35.68 2.05
C ASP A 94 -4.17 -35.39 3.52
N PHE A 95 -4.33 -34.11 3.86
CA PHE A 95 -4.65 -33.69 5.23
C PHE A 95 -6.13 -33.88 5.51
N SER A 96 -6.46 -34.43 6.68
CA SER A 96 -7.88 -34.63 7.04
C SER A 96 -8.59 -33.29 7.22
N GLY A 97 -9.72 -33.09 6.53
CA GLY A 97 -10.49 -31.84 6.59
C GLY A 97 -11.13 -31.54 7.95
N ASN A 98 -11.14 -32.50 8.88
CA ASN A 98 -11.70 -32.35 10.23
C ASN A 98 -10.68 -31.86 11.27
N GLN A 99 -9.59 -31.22 10.84
CA GLN A 99 -8.57 -30.64 11.73
C GLN A 99 -8.50 -29.11 11.64
N GLY A 100 -7.79 -28.49 12.58
CA GLY A 100 -7.59 -27.04 12.58
C GLY A 100 -6.82 -26.55 11.35
N ALA A 101 -7.28 -25.45 10.76
CA ALA A 101 -6.60 -24.79 9.64
C ALA A 101 -5.25 -24.22 10.11
N GLN A 102 -4.16 -24.67 9.51
CA GLN A 102 -2.82 -24.16 9.75
C GLN A 102 -1.95 -24.37 8.51
N ASN A 103 -0.87 -23.59 8.40
CA ASN A 103 0.12 -23.74 7.34
C ASN A 103 1.27 -24.58 7.88
N VAL A 104 1.45 -25.79 7.36
CA VAL A 104 2.38 -26.80 7.89
C VAL A 104 3.67 -26.77 7.07
N PRO A 105 4.84 -26.53 7.68
CA PRO A 105 6.11 -26.67 6.97
C PRO A 105 6.36 -28.14 6.64
N VAL A 106 6.75 -28.42 5.40
CA VAL A 106 7.07 -29.75 4.91
C VAL A 106 8.46 -29.70 4.30
N LYS A 107 9.36 -30.55 4.81
CA LYS A 107 10.71 -30.71 4.26
C LYS A 107 10.83 -32.09 3.65
N ILE A 108 11.28 -32.12 2.40
CA ILE A 108 11.44 -33.34 1.62
C ILE A 108 12.93 -33.55 1.37
N TRP A 109 13.39 -34.79 1.48
CA TRP A 109 14.69 -35.22 0.99
C TRP A 109 14.49 -36.45 0.12
N PHE A 110 15.23 -36.53 -0.99
CA PHE A 110 15.25 -37.74 -1.78
C PHE A 110 16.65 -38.03 -2.30
N THR A 111 16.90 -39.27 -2.71
CA THR A 111 18.04 -39.68 -3.51
C THR A 111 17.54 -40.09 -4.90
N ASP A 112 18.38 -39.98 -5.92
CA ASP A 112 18.02 -40.35 -7.29
C ASP A 112 19.21 -41.02 -8.01
N GLU A 113 19.07 -41.36 -9.29
CA GLU A 113 20.14 -42.03 -10.04
C GLU A 113 21.40 -41.16 -10.19
N ALA A 114 21.26 -39.84 -10.06
CA ALA A 114 22.39 -38.91 -10.14
C ALA A 114 23.03 -38.65 -8.76
N HIS A 115 22.29 -38.82 -7.67
CA HIS A 115 22.73 -38.52 -6.31
C HIS A 115 22.39 -39.66 -5.33
N ALA A 116 23.43 -40.37 -4.89
CA ALA A 116 23.32 -41.47 -3.92
C ALA A 116 23.06 -41.01 -2.48
N THR A 117 23.31 -39.73 -2.17
CA THR A 117 23.04 -39.10 -0.87
C THR A 117 21.89 -38.13 -1.00
N TYR A 118 21.25 -37.80 0.13
CA TYR A 118 20.18 -36.79 0.15
C TYR A 118 20.67 -35.44 -0.39
N PHE A 119 19.78 -34.74 -1.10
CA PHE A 119 20.00 -33.37 -1.54
C PHE A 119 19.99 -32.41 -0.34
N ASP A 120 21.15 -32.26 0.30
CA ASP A 120 21.38 -31.32 1.39
C ASP A 120 22.03 -30.01 0.89
N ASP A 121 21.88 -28.96 1.69
CA ASP A 121 22.56 -27.69 1.46
C ASP A 121 24.07 -27.87 1.68
N THR A 122 24.84 -27.54 0.65
CA THR A 122 26.31 -27.48 0.71
C THR A 122 26.79 -26.09 0.32
N GLU A 123 28.11 -25.88 0.27
CA GLU A 123 28.69 -24.64 -0.26
C GLU A 123 28.29 -24.39 -1.74
N TYR A 124 28.02 -25.44 -2.50
CA TYR A 124 27.79 -25.35 -3.96
C TYR A 124 26.39 -25.77 -4.41
N THR A 125 25.58 -26.36 -3.53
CA THR A 125 24.25 -26.88 -3.86
C THR A 125 23.23 -26.44 -2.83
N SER A 126 22.04 -26.05 -3.30
CA SER A 126 20.87 -25.94 -2.43
C SER A 126 20.08 -27.24 -2.49
N GLY A 127 19.76 -27.79 -1.33
CA GLY A 127 18.90 -28.95 -1.20
C GLY A 127 17.45 -28.62 -1.56
N VAL A 128 16.57 -29.60 -1.43
CA VAL A 128 15.13 -29.38 -1.66
C VAL A 128 14.62 -28.38 -0.62
N PRO A 129 14.01 -27.24 -1.01
CA PRO A 129 13.58 -26.22 -0.05
C PRO A 129 12.45 -26.71 0.86
N VAL A 130 12.30 -26.11 2.04
CA VAL A 130 11.09 -26.27 2.86
C VAL A 130 9.93 -25.64 2.08
N THR A 131 8.84 -26.38 1.94
CA THR A 131 7.58 -25.87 1.39
C THR A 131 6.52 -25.81 2.48
N TYR A 132 5.38 -25.17 2.21
CA TYR A 132 4.29 -25.04 3.17
C TYR A 132 3.01 -25.59 2.55
N VAL A 133 2.30 -26.42 3.32
CA VAL A 133 1.02 -27.02 2.94
C VAL A 133 -0.04 -26.55 3.92
N ALA A 134 -1.10 -25.93 3.41
CA ALA A 134 -2.22 -25.51 4.25
C ALA A 134 -3.23 -26.64 4.39
N THR A 135 -3.55 -27.02 5.63
CA THR A 135 -4.44 -28.15 5.95
C THR A 135 -5.88 -27.98 5.48
N ASN A 136 -6.23 -26.80 4.97
CA ASN A 136 -7.54 -26.46 4.42
C ASN A 136 -7.49 -25.99 2.96
N CYS A 137 -6.38 -26.23 2.26
CA CYS A 137 -6.19 -25.86 0.86
C CYS A 137 -5.68 -27.08 0.08
N GLU A 138 -6.62 -27.76 -0.60
CA GLU A 138 -6.34 -28.98 -1.38
C GLU A 138 -5.26 -28.74 -2.45
N GLU A 139 -5.25 -27.57 -3.10
CA GLU A 139 -4.24 -27.21 -4.12
C GLU A 139 -2.81 -27.27 -3.56
N SER A 140 -2.61 -26.84 -2.31
CA SER A 140 -1.29 -26.85 -1.65
C SER A 140 -0.80 -28.23 -1.23
N GLU A 141 -1.66 -29.26 -1.25
CA GLU A 141 -1.28 -30.62 -0.86
C GLU A 141 -0.44 -31.33 -1.91
N TYR A 142 -0.45 -30.86 -3.15
CA TYR A 142 0.26 -31.44 -4.29
C TYR A 142 1.64 -30.79 -4.45
N LEU A 143 2.68 -31.55 -4.16
CA LEU A 143 4.07 -31.11 -4.19
C LEU A 143 4.79 -31.74 -5.37
N ASN A 144 5.09 -30.95 -6.40
CA ASN A 144 5.81 -31.42 -7.58
C ASN A 144 7.29 -31.71 -7.26
N LEU A 145 7.77 -32.89 -7.64
CA LEU A 145 9.14 -33.36 -7.42
C LEU A 145 9.84 -33.58 -8.76
N ASN A 146 11.12 -33.19 -8.84
CA ASN A 146 11.91 -33.30 -10.06
C ASN A 146 13.19 -34.10 -9.79
N SER A 147 13.11 -35.43 -9.84
CA SER A 147 14.25 -36.34 -9.71
C SER A 147 14.85 -36.74 -11.05
N SER A 148 16.13 -37.11 -11.02
CA SER A 148 16.86 -37.71 -12.14
C SER A 148 16.67 -39.23 -12.12
N GLY A 149 15.83 -39.75 -13.01
CA GLY A 149 15.55 -41.19 -13.08
C GLY A 149 14.63 -41.66 -11.95
N GLU A 150 14.89 -42.85 -11.42
CA GLU A 150 14.15 -43.41 -10.28
C GLU A 150 14.64 -42.85 -8.93
N MET A 151 13.70 -42.61 -8.01
CA MET A 151 14.06 -42.22 -6.64
C MET A 151 14.44 -43.45 -5.81
N GLY A 152 15.59 -43.37 -5.13
CA GLY A 152 16.07 -44.44 -4.25
C GLY A 152 15.40 -44.39 -2.87
N LYS A 153 15.63 -43.29 -2.16
CA LYS A 153 15.02 -42.99 -0.86
C LYS A 153 14.22 -41.69 -0.92
N LEU A 154 13.11 -41.62 -0.18
CA LEU A 154 12.27 -40.44 -0.02
C LEU A 154 11.96 -40.27 1.47
N ARG A 155 12.43 -39.19 2.07
CA ARG A 155 12.18 -38.81 3.46
C ARG A 155 11.35 -37.53 3.49
N ILE A 156 10.32 -37.51 4.33
CA ILE A 156 9.38 -36.41 4.45
C ILE A 156 9.22 -36.07 5.93
N GLN A 157 9.59 -34.85 6.30
CA GLN A 157 9.30 -34.29 7.61
C GLN A 157 8.08 -33.37 7.51
N ILE A 158 7.07 -33.64 8.34
CA ILE A 158 5.77 -32.97 8.32
C ILE A 158 5.57 -32.19 9.61
N GLY A 159 5.60 -30.87 9.51
CA GLY A 159 5.54 -29.97 10.65
C GLY A 159 6.92 -29.65 11.20
N GLY A 160 6.94 -28.72 12.14
CA GLY A 160 8.16 -28.15 12.68
C GLY A 160 7.84 -27.03 13.68
N GLU A 161 8.72 -26.05 13.76
CA GLU A 161 8.50 -24.88 14.60
C GLU A 161 7.18 -24.17 14.24
N GLY A 162 6.36 -23.85 15.24
CA GLY A 162 5.05 -23.21 15.05
C GLY A 162 3.90 -24.14 14.64
N THR A 163 4.14 -25.44 14.43
CA THR A 163 3.07 -26.40 14.11
C THR A 163 2.29 -26.82 15.35
N VAL A 164 0.95 -26.84 15.25
CA VAL A 164 0.08 -27.34 16.32
C VAL A 164 -0.22 -28.82 16.10
N TYR A 165 0.37 -29.67 16.94
CA TYR A 165 0.19 -31.12 16.93
C TYR A 165 -0.98 -31.57 17.83
N PRO A 166 -1.58 -32.75 17.59
CA PRO A 166 -1.33 -33.67 16.47
C PRO A 166 -1.93 -33.20 15.14
N LEU A 167 -1.27 -33.52 14.03
CA LEU A 167 -1.84 -33.42 12.69
C LEU A 167 -2.41 -34.78 12.26
N TYR A 168 -3.38 -34.76 11.36
CA TYR A 168 -4.00 -35.95 10.82
C TYR A 168 -3.91 -35.99 9.30
N LEU A 169 -3.37 -37.09 8.78
CA LEU A 169 -3.34 -37.41 7.35
C LEU A 169 -4.29 -38.57 7.06
N GLU A 170 -5.00 -38.48 5.93
CA GLU A 170 -5.79 -39.59 5.40
C GLU A 170 -4.89 -40.52 4.59
N ASN A 171 -4.06 -39.97 3.70
CA ASN A 171 -3.20 -40.73 2.81
C ASN A 171 -1.89 -40.00 2.49
N ILE A 172 -0.85 -40.77 2.18
CA ILE A 172 0.35 -40.27 1.50
C ILE A 172 0.40 -40.93 0.13
N VAL A 173 0.30 -40.14 -0.94
CA VAL A 173 0.17 -40.65 -2.32
C VAL A 173 1.25 -40.04 -3.19
N ILE A 174 2.00 -40.86 -3.93
CA ILE A 174 2.91 -40.38 -4.98
C ILE A 174 2.22 -40.49 -6.34
N ASN A 175 2.62 -39.64 -7.28
CA ASN A 175 2.07 -39.61 -8.65
C ASN A 175 0.54 -39.39 -8.67
N ALA A 176 0.02 -38.64 -7.70
CA ALA A 176 -1.39 -38.32 -7.59
C ALA A 176 -1.83 -37.37 -8.72
N PRO A 177 -2.84 -37.74 -9.54
CA PRO A 177 -3.42 -36.80 -10.49
C PRO A 177 -4.01 -35.58 -9.79
N GLU A 178 -3.60 -34.38 -10.20
CA GLU A 178 -4.14 -33.14 -9.68
C GLU A 178 -5.56 -32.91 -10.21
N PRO A 179 -6.54 -32.55 -9.36
CA PRO A 179 -7.91 -32.33 -9.78
C PRO A 179 -8.01 -31.05 -10.62
N PHE A 180 -8.98 -31.02 -11.54
CA PHE A 180 -9.31 -29.81 -12.28
C PHE A 180 -10.06 -28.83 -11.37
N GLY A 181 -9.49 -27.63 -11.15
CA GLY A 181 -10.08 -26.58 -10.33
C GLY A 181 -10.44 -25.35 -11.18
N PHE A 182 -11.73 -24.98 -11.23
CA PHE A 182 -12.15 -23.76 -11.93
C PHE A 182 -12.27 -22.58 -10.96
N ASN A 183 -11.31 -21.67 -10.99
CA ASN A 183 -11.26 -20.52 -10.10
C ASN A 183 -11.88 -19.26 -10.75
N MET A 184 -13.09 -18.91 -10.33
CA MET A 184 -13.79 -17.73 -10.84
C MET A 184 -13.03 -16.42 -10.56
N THR A 185 -12.30 -16.34 -9.43
CA THR A 185 -11.51 -15.16 -9.07
C THR A 185 -10.38 -14.93 -10.07
N ARG A 186 -9.65 -15.98 -10.47
CA ARG A 186 -8.63 -15.91 -11.53
C ARG A 186 -9.21 -15.43 -12.86
N VAL A 187 -10.36 -15.98 -13.27
CA VAL A 187 -11.04 -15.58 -14.51
C VAL A 187 -11.43 -14.10 -14.48
N VAL A 188 -11.98 -13.61 -13.37
CA VAL A 188 -12.35 -12.20 -13.20
C VAL A 188 -11.12 -11.30 -13.22
N LEU A 189 -10.06 -11.65 -12.50
CA LEU A 189 -8.80 -10.89 -12.46
C LEU A 189 -8.13 -10.85 -13.84
N ALA A 190 -8.00 -11.99 -14.52
CA ALA A 190 -7.43 -12.09 -15.85
C ALA A 190 -8.26 -11.28 -16.87
N SER A 191 -9.59 -11.37 -16.81
CA SER A 191 -10.49 -10.57 -17.64
C SER A 191 -10.33 -9.07 -17.39
N PHE A 192 -10.18 -8.66 -16.14
CA PHE A 192 -9.95 -7.27 -15.76
C PHE A 192 -8.63 -6.74 -16.33
N VAL A 193 -7.52 -7.48 -16.15
CA VAL A 193 -6.21 -7.12 -16.70
C VAL A 193 -6.26 -7.01 -18.22
N MET A 194 -6.84 -8.02 -18.90
CA MET A 194 -7.00 -7.99 -20.36
C MET A 194 -7.88 -6.83 -20.84
N ALA A 195 -8.93 -6.49 -20.09
CA ALA A 195 -9.78 -5.34 -20.39
C ALA A 195 -9.01 -4.01 -20.26
N LEU A 196 -8.15 -3.86 -19.25
CA LEU A 196 -7.27 -2.69 -19.12
C LEU A 196 -6.26 -2.61 -20.27
N VAL A 197 -5.60 -3.71 -20.63
CA VAL A 197 -4.68 -3.77 -21.77
C VAL A 197 -5.39 -3.37 -23.06
N TYR A 198 -6.61 -3.90 -23.28
CA TYR A 198 -7.41 -3.52 -24.43
C TYR A 198 -7.80 -2.03 -24.36
N ALA A 199 -8.26 -1.52 -23.22
CA ALA A 199 -8.70 -0.14 -23.05
C ALA A 199 -7.58 0.88 -23.30
N PHE A 200 -6.36 0.59 -22.85
CA PHE A 200 -5.20 1.50 -22.95
C PHE A 200 -4.27 1.23 -24.14
N ARG A 201 -4.63 0.32 -25.05
CA ARG A 201 -3.85 0.08 -26.28
C ARG A 201 -3.71 1.37 -27.13
N PRO A 202 -2.61 1.58 -27.86
CA PRO A 202 -2.34 2.84 -28.59
C PRO A 202 -3.43 3.26 -29.59
N ARG A 203 -4.16 2.29 -30.16
CA ARG A 203 -5.27 2.52 -31.10
C ARG A 203 -6.63 2.76 -30.42
N SER A 204 -6.67 2.82 -29.09
CA SER A 204 -7.90 3.01 -28.32
C SER A 204 -8.58 4.33 -28.65
N SER A 205 -9.92 4.32 -28.62
CA SER A 205 -10.72 5.54 -28.74
C SER A 205 -10.52 6.49 -27.56
N LEU A 206 -10.07 5.99 -26.40
CA LEU A 206 -9.83 6.82 -25.21
C LEU A 206 -8.79 7.92 -25.46
N TYR A 207 -7.77 7.66 -26.28
CA TYR A 207 -6.75 8.65 -26.63
C TYR A 207 -7.23 9.69 -27.64
N ARG A 208 -8.38 9.47 -28.28
CA ARG A 208 -8.99 10.38 -29.26
C ARG A 208 -10.09 11.24 -28.65
N ILE A 209 -10.52 10.94 -27.43
CA ILE A 209 -11.50 11.72 -26.68
C ILE A 209 -10.73 12.74 -25.84
N PHE A 210 -10.94 14.03 -26.08
CA PHE A 210 -10.31 15.08 -25.29
C PHE A 210 -11.23 15.57 -24.16
N LEU A 211 -10.65 15.81 -22.98
CA LEU A 211 -11.42 16.20 -21.79
C LEU A 211 -12.29 17.43 -22.07
N ARG A 212 -11.72 18.47 -22.67
CA ARG A 212 -12.39 19.75 -22.91
C ARG A 212 -13.46 19.69 -24.00
N GLU A 213 -13.23 18.90 -25.05
CA GLU A 213 -14.13 18.78 -26.20
C GLU A 213 -15.33 17.86 -25.90
N HIS A 214 -15.14 16.86 -25.04
CA HIS A 214 -16.18 15.90 -24.67
C HIS A 214 -16.44 15.86 -23.16
N PRO A 215 -17.02 16.92 -22.56
CA PRO A 215 -17.13 17.07 -21.11
C PRO A 215 -17.99 15.99 -20.45
N ARG A 216 -19.11 15.58 -21.06
CA ARG A 216 -19.98 14.53 -20.48
C ARG A 216 -19.32 13.15 -20.47
N ARG A 217 -18.77 12.73 -21.62
CA ARG A 217 -18.10 11.41 -21.76
C ARG A 217 -16.86 11.31 -20.89
N SER A 218 -16.01 12.36 -20.90
CA SER A 218 -14.83 12.39 -20.04
C SER A 218 -15.21 12.35 -18.56
N LYS A 219 -16.23 13.11 -18.12
CA LYS A 219 -16.65 13.10 -16.72
C LYS A 219 -17.18 11.75 -16.26
N ILE A 220 -17.95 11.04 -17.10
CA ILE A 220 -18.40 9.67 -16.78
C ILE A 220 -17.21 8.72 -16.60
N ALA A 221 -16.23 8.78 -17.49
CA ALA A 221 -15.04 7.94 -17.38
C ALA A 221 -14.21 8.26 -16.13
N VAL A 222 -14.04 9.54 -15.81
CA VAL A 222 -13.31 9.99 -14.61
C VAL A 222 -14.02 9.59 -13.32
N VAL A 223 -15.34 9.72 -13.25
CA VAL A 223 -16.11 9.26 -12.08
C VAL A 223 -16.07 7.73 -11.97
N GLY A 224 -16.18 7.02 -13.10
CA GLY A 224 -16.11 5.56 -13.14
C GLY A 224 -14.79 5.02 -12.59
N ILE A 225 -13.65 5.60 -12.99
CA ILE A 225 -12.35 5.17 -12.46
C ILE A 225 -12.21 5.49 -10.97
N VAL A 226 -12.68 6.67 -10.51
CA VAL A 226 -12.61 7.05 -9.09
C VAL A 226 -13.43 6.10 -8.22
N VAL A 227 -14.63 5.73 -8.66
CA VAL A 227 -15.48 4.77 -7.94
C VAL A 227 -14.80 3.39 -7.90
N ALA A 228 -14.20 2.94 -9.01
CA ALA A 228 -13.48 1.68 -9.05
C ALA A 228 -12.23 1.70 -8.14
N GLU A 229 -11.44 2.77 -8.16
CA GLU A 229 -10.27 2.96 -7.30
C GLU A 229 -10.66 2.94 -5.82
N ILE A 230 -11.70 3.69 -5.44
CA ILE A 230 -12.22 3.71 -4.06
C ILE A 230 -12.68 2.33 -3.64
N TRP A 231 -13.47 1.66 -4.48
CA TRP A 231 -13.98 0.33 -4.17
C TRP A 231 -12.83 -0.67 -3.99
N LEU A 232 -11.88 -0.74 -4.92
CA LEU A 232 -10.72 -1.63 -4.83
C LEU A 232 -9.86 -1.33 -3.59
N CYS A 233 -9.57 -0.05 -3.32
CA CYS A 233 -8.76 0.36 -2.17
C CYS A 233 -9.44 0.07 -0.83
N ALA A 234 -10.75 0.34 -0.73
CA ALA A 234 -11.52 0.04 0.48
C ALA A 234 -11.63 -1.47 0.69
N SER A 235 -11.95 -2.24 -0.36
CA SER A 235 -11.96 -3.70 -0.31
C SER A 235 -10.59 -4.27 0.10
N PHE A 236 -9.49 -3.72 -0.40
CA PHE A 236 -8.14 -4.14 -0.01
C PHE A 236 -7.88 -3.91 1.50
N THR A 237 -8.26 -2.75 2.03
CA THR A 237 -8.10 -2.43 3.46
C THR A 237 -8.93 -3.36 4.35
N LEU A 238 -10.18 -3.63 3.95
CA LEU A 238 -11.11 -4.47 4.69
C LEU A 238 -10.81 -5.97 4.55
N MET A 239 -10.21 -6.41 3.45
CA MET A 239 -9.83 -7.82 3.27
C MET A 239 -8.51 -8.14 3.97
N GLY A 240 -7.59 -7.18 4.00
CA GLY A 240 -6.18 -7.48 4.20
C GLY A 240 -5.64 -7.32 5.63
N SER A 241 -6.38 -6.74 6.57
CA SER A 241 -5.80 -6.42 7.88
C SER A 241 -6.68 -6.83 9.06
N ASN A 242 -6.08 -7.47 10.06
CA ASN A 242 -6.66 -7.62 11.38
C ASN A 242 -6.65 -6.29 12.18
N LEU A 243 -6.10 -5.21 11.61
CA LEU A 243 -6.01 -3.87 12.21
C LEU A 243 -7.21 -2.98 11.89
N VAL A 244 -8.32 -3.55 11.43
CA VAL A 244 -9.52 -2.78 11.04
C VAL A 244 -10.30 -2.27 12.25
N GLY A 245 -10.33 -3.04 13.36
CA GLY A 245 -10.98 -2.63 14.61
C GLY A 245 -12.51 -2.51 14.53
N VAL A 246 -13.13 -3.21 13.58
CA VAL A 246 -14.59 -3.25 13.38
C VAL A 246 -15.04 -4.70 13.27
N ALA A 247 -16.12 -5.06 13.97
CA ALA A 247 -16.70 -6.38 13.97
C ALA A 247 -18.21 -6.36 13.66
N THR A 248 -18.67 -7.40 12.96
CA THR A 248 -20.07 -7.72 12.64
C THR A 248 -20.28 -9.23 12.80
N SER A 249 -21.52 -9.70 12.66
CA SER A 249 -21.83 -11.14 12.69
C SER A 249 -21.09 -11.97 11.62
N SER A 250 -20.60 -11.35 10.55
CA SER A 250 -19.91 -12.01 9.44
C SER A 250 -18.50 -11.49 9.16
N TYR A 251 -18.02 -10.49 9.88
CA TYR A 251 -16.71 -9.87 9.67
C TYR A 251 -16.03 -9.61 11.02
N ASN A 252 -14.83 -10.16 11.24
CA ASN A 252 -14.19 -10.19 12.56
C ASN A 252 -15.14 -10.69 13.67
N SER A 253 -15.93 -11.73 13.37
CA SER A 253 -17.01 -12.20 14.24
C SER A 253 -16.53 -12.66 15.63
N GLY A 254 -15.26 -13.03 15.78
CA GLY A 254 -14.65 -13.34 17.08
C GLY A 254 -14.60 -12.15 18.05
N SER A 255 -14.69 -10.92 17.54
CA SER A 255 -14.74 -9.68 18.33
C SER A 255 -16.12 -9.01 18.29
N TRP A 256 -17.13 -9.70 17.77
CA TRP A 256 -18.50 -9.21 17.69
C TRP A 256 -19.23 -9.38 19.03
N ASP A 257 -19.97 -8.35 19.46
CA ASP A 257 -20.66 -8.33 20.76
C ASP A 257 -21.94 -9.17 20.82
N GLY A 258 -22.36 -9.78 19.70
CA GLY A 258 -23.54 -10.64 19.60
C GLY A 258 -24.87 -9.90 19.47
N VAL A 259 -24.89 -8.57 19.59
CA VAL A 259 -26.13 -7.77 19.70
C VAL A 259 -26.15 -6.60 18.73
N SER A 260 -25.05 -5.87 18.61
CA SER A 260 -24.96 -4.67 17.78
C SER A 260 -24.86 -5.04 16.31
N PRO A 261 -25.42 -4.26 15.37
CA PRO A 261 -25.17 -4.48 13.95
C PRO A 261 -23.69 -4.37 13.59
N ILE A 262 -22.96 -3.50 14.28
CA ILE A 262 -21.53 -3.23 14.14
C ILE A 262 -21.02 -2.77 15.51
N ASN A 263 -19.89 -3.33 15.98
CA ASN A 263 -19.13 -2.81 17.13
C ASN A 263 -17.67 -2.57 16.75
N THR A 264 -16.98 -1.76 17.56
CA THR A 264 -15.55 -1.45 17.41
C THR A 264 -14.74 -2.11 18.53
N PHE A 265 -13.49 -2.45 18.26
CA PHE A 265 -12.58 -3.06 19.23
C PHE A 265 -11.14 -2.61 19.01
N GLU A 266 -10.32 -2.76 20.05
CA GLU A 266 -8.91 -2.33 20.02
C GLU A 266 -8.05 -3.26 19.16
N VAL A 267 -7.14 -2.67 18.40
CA VAL A 267 -6.28 -3.38 17.44
C VAL A 267 -4.88 -2.79 17.43
N GLY A 268 -3.86 -3.64 17.18
CA GLY A 268 -2.46 -3.23 17.09
C GLY A 268 -1.70 -3.16 18.42
N GLY A 269 -2.35 -3.54 19.54
CA GLY A 269 -1.76 -3.54 20.89
C GLY A 269 -1.75 -2.17 21.57
N ASP A 270 -1.22 -2.12 22.79
CA ASP A 270 -1.24 -0.94 23.67
C ASP A 270 -0.48 0.24 23.04
N ASN A 271 0.65 -0.05 22.40
CA ASN A 271 1.47 0.93 21.67
C ASN A 271 0.85 1.41 20.34
N ALA A 272 -0.42 1.11 20.08
CA ALA A 272 -1.17 1.61 18.92
C ALA A 272 -2.40 2.46 19.29
N GLN A 273 -2.67 2.67 20.59
CA GLN A 273 -3.87 3.39 21.06
C GLN A 273 -3.65 4.88 21.34
N GLN A 274 -2.50 5.46 21.02
CA GLN A 274 -2.10 6.83 21.43
C GLN A 274 -3.17 7.89 21.12
N TYR A 275 -3.77 7.85 19.92
CA TYR A 275 -4.81 8.81 19.55
C TYR A 275 -6.15 8.58 20.25
N ALA A 276 -6.49 7.33 20.57
CA ALA A 276 -7.68 7.02 21.35
C ALA A 276 -7.51 7.47 22.80
N GLU A 277 -6.36 7.18 23.42
CA GLU A 277 -6.05 7.61 24.79
C GLU A 277 -5.96 9.13 24.92
N LEU A 278 -5.42 9.83 23.91
CA LEU A 278 -5.44 11.29 23.89
C LEU A 278 -6.86 11.84 23.81
N ALA A 279 -7.74 11.22 23.02
CA ALA A 279 -9.13 11.65 22.92
C ALA A 279 -9.88 11.48 24.26
N LYS A 280 -9.66 10.37 24.96
CA LYS A 280 -10.17 10.14 26.33
C LYS A 280 -9.68 11.24 27.29
N SER A 281 -8.37 11.46 27.29
CA SER A 281 -7.74 12.48 28.14
C SER A 281 -8.28 13.89 27.88
N MET A 282 -8.44 14.26 26.61
CA MET A 282 -9.02 15.55 26.20
C MET A 282 -10.48 15.71 26.62
N ALA A 283 -11.28 14.63 26.61
CA ALA A 283 -12.64 14.66 27.11
C ALA A 283 -12.71 14.97 28.62
N HIS A 284 -11.66 14.61 29.38
CA HIS A 284 -11.50 14.96 30.80
C HIS A 284 -10.74 16.28 31.02
N GLY A 285 -10.48 17.07 29.97
CA GLY A 285 -9.79 18.35 30.06
C GLY A 285 -8.28 18.25 30.29
N LYS A 286 -7.68 17.07 30.07
CA LYS A 286 -6.23 16.83 30.16
C LYS A 286 -5.60 16.80 28.77
N LEU A 287 -4.31 17.13 28.70
CA LEU A 287 -3.53 17.11 27.45
C LEU A 287 -2.40 16.05 27.44
N TYR A 288 -2.20 15.37 28.57
CA TYR A 288 -1.34 14.21 28.74
C TYR A 288 -2.19 12.94 28.83
N LEU A 289 -1.59 11.79 28.55
CA LEU A 289 -2.23 10.48 28.64
C LEU A 289 -2.48 10.09 30.10
N GLU A 290 -3.59 9.40 30.37
CA GLU A 290 -3.96 9.01 31.73
C GLU A 290 -3.12 7.85 32.30
N GLU A 291 -2.37 7.16 31.45
CA GLU A 291 -1.44 6.12 31.88
C GLU A 291 -0.26 6.72 32.64
N GLU A 292 -0.01 6.22 33.85
CA GLU A 292 1.05 6.72 34.72
C GLU A 292 2.40 6.09 34.36
N PRO A 293 3.47 6.89 34.16
CA PRO A 293 4.81 6.36 33.97
C PRO A 293 5.29 5.57 35.19
N PRO A 294 5.98 4.43 35.01
CA PRO A 294 6.42 3.62 36.13
C PRO A 294 7.46 4.38 36.97
N ASN A 295 7.49 4.10 38.27
CA ASN A 295 8.35 4.83 39.22
C ASN A 295 9.83 4.74 38.84
N TRP A 296 10.27 3.62 38.27
CA TRP A 296 11.65 3.48 37.84
C TRP A 296 11.99 4.47 36.73
N LEU A 297 11.10 4.71 35.77
CA LEU A 297 11.32 5.66 34.66
C LEU A 297 11.39 7.11 35.17
N GLN A 298 10.58 7.44 36.18
CA GLN A 298 10.61 8.75 36.82
C GLN A 298 11.92 9.02 37.57
N ASN A 299 12.53 7.96 38.10
CA ASN A 299 13.78 8.04 38.86
C ASN A 299 15.04 7.87 37.99
N MET A 300 14.89 7.60 36.69
CA MET A 300 16.04 7.48 35.78
C MET A 300 16.71 8.83 35.56
N GLU A 301 18.04 8.85 35.57
CA GLU A 301 18.82 10.04 35.19
C GLU A 301 18.66 10.39 33.71
N ASP A 302 18.64 9.37 32.84
CA ASP A 302 18.42 9.51 31.40
C ASP A 302 17.29 8.56 30.94
N PRO A 303 16.02 9.00 30.98
CA PRO A 303 14.88 8.17 30.58
C PRO A 303 14.82 7.94 29.07
N HIS A 304 15.60 8.67 28.26
CA HIS A 304 15.53 8.57 26.80
C HIS A 304 16.48 7.51 26.23
N ASP A 305 17.50 7.08 26.99
CA ASP A 305 18.35 5.96 26.60
C ASP A 305 17.56 4.63 26.56
N ARG A 306 17.51 4.01 25.38
CA ARG A 306 16.77 2.76 25.19
C ARG A 306 17.41 1.60 25.93
N GLY A 307 18.74 1.50 25.94
CA GLY A 307 19.43 0.38 26.58
C GLY A 307 19.19 0.35 28.09
N ALA A 308 19.23 1.53 28.72
CA ALA A 308 18.92 1.70 30.13
C ALA A 308 17.46 1.35 30.44
N ARG A 309 16.50 1.81 29.63
CA ARG A 309 15.09 1.42 29.77
C ARG A 309 14.88 -0.09 29.65
N ASP A 310 15.49 -0.72 28.64
CA ASP A 310 15.34 -2.16 28.40
C ASP A 310 15.97 -3.00 29.53
N GLN A 311 16.99 -2.48 30.23
CA GLN A 311 17.52 -3.10 31.46
C GLN A 311 16.53 -2.98 32.62
N MET A 312 15.98 -1.79 32.85
CA MET A 312 15.00 -1.57 33.92
C MET A 312 13.76 -2.44 33.74
N VAL A 313 13.22 -2.56 32.52
CA VAL A 313 12.08 -3.45 32.23
C VAL A 313 12.41 -4.91 32.58
N LYS A 314 13.64 -5.38 32.31
CA LYS A 314 14.07 -6.74 32.67
C LYS A 314 14.22 -6.93 34.17
N GLU A 315 14.67 -5.91 34.89
CA GLU A 315 14.89 -5.96 36.34
C GLU A 315 13.59 -5.85 37.13
N THR A 316 12.68 -4.97 36.72
CA THR A 316 11.43 -4.69 37.45
C THR A 316 10.27 -5.56 36.98
N GLY A 317 10.30 -6.04 35.73
CA GLY A 317 9.18 -6.69 35.07
C GLY A 317 8.04 -5.74 34.67
N GLU A 318 8.20 -4.44 34.91
CA GLU A 318 7.19 -3.41 34.63
C GLU A 318 7.51 -2.68 33.32
N ASN A 319 6.55 -2.66 32.39
CA ASN A 319 6.70 -2.01 31.07
C ASN A 319 6.47 -0.50 31.13
N TYR A 320 6.80 0.18 30.02
CA TYR A 320 6.52 1.60 29.78
C TYR A 320 5.85 1.77 28.39
N LEU A 321 5.19 2.91 28.17
CA LEU A 321 4.62 3.22 26.86
C LEU A 321 5.68 3.57 25.82
N TRP A 322 5.64 2.88 24.68
CA TRP A 322 6.55 3.13 23.56
C TRP A 322 6.01 4.18 22.59
N ASP A 323 6.93 4.93 21.98
CA ASP A 323 6.65 5.96 20.96
C ASP A 323 5.69 7.07 21.44
N VAL A 324 5.86 7.46 22.71
CA VAL A 324 5.22 8.61 23.35
C VAL A 324 6.30 9.58 23.86
N ALA A 325 5.94 10.85 23.99
CA ALA A 325 6.80 11.85 24.61
C ALA A 325 6.68 11.76 26.14
N TYR A 326 7.80 11.53 26.83
CA TYR A 326 7.86 11.57 28.30
C TYR A 326 8.41 12.91 28.77
N TYR A 327 7.58 13.71 29.44
CA TYR A 327 7.92 15.06 29.88
C TYR A 327 7.32 15.34 31.26
N GLU A 328 8.15 15.82 32.20
CA GLU A 328 7.74 16.19 33.57
C GLU A 328 6.82 15.15 34.28
N GLY A 329 7.14 13.85 34.16
CA GLY A 329 6.40 12.78 34.85
C GLY A 329 5.10 12.34 34.15
N HIS A 330 4.85 12.81 32.93
CA HIS A 330 3.67 12.46 32.15
C HIS A 330 4.00 11.98 30.73
N TYR A 331 3.11 11.15 30.16
CA TYR A 331 3.17 10.77 28.76
C TYR A 331 2.31 11.69 27.89
N TYR A 332 2.83 12.05 26.73
CA TYR A 332 2.16 12.89 25.74
C TYR A 332 2.24 12.26 24.35
N VAL A 333 1.20 12.49 23.56
CA VAL A 333 1.23 12.18 22.13
C VAL A 333 1.95 13.30 21.39
N TYR A 334 3.13 13.02 20.84
CA TYR A 334 3.91 14.01 20.08
C TYR A 334 3.48 14.10 18.61
N PHE A 335 2.66 13.16 18.13
CA PHE A 335 2.08 13.20 16.79
C PHE A 335 1.13 14.39 16.61
N GLY A 336 0.86 14.73 15.34
CA GLY A 336 -0.08 15.79 14.99
C GLY A 336 -1.46 15.56 15.61
N VAL A 337 -2.07 16.63 16.13
CA VAL A 337 -3.33 16.61 16.88
C VAL A 337 -4.60 16.56 16.00
N VAL A 338 -4.48 16.88 14.71
CA VAL A 338 -5.63 17.00 13.80
C VAL A 338 -6.43 15.70 13.64
N PRO A 339 -5.81 14.50 13.52
CA PRO A 339 -6.55 13.25 13.52
C PRO A 339 -7.46 13.07 14.74
N VAL A 340 -6.99 13.48 15.93
CA VAL A 340 -7.75 13.36 17.18
C VAL A 340 -8.94 14.30 17.18
N VAL A 341 -8.73 15.58 16.84
CA VAL A 341 -9.80 16.58 16.83
C VAL A 341 -10.86 16.30 15.75
N LEU A 342 -10.47 15.74 14.61
CA LEU A 342 -11.40 15.45 13.51
C LEU A 342 -12.16 14.14 13.67
N PHE A 343 -11.53 13.10 14.23
CA PHE A 343 -12.10 11.76 14.27
C PHE A 343 -12.26 11.21 15.69
N TYR A 344 -11.17 11.06 16.44
CA TYR A 344 -11.20 10.32 17.71
C TYR A 344 -12.03 11.02 18.79
N LEU A 345 -11.80 12.31 19.03
CA LEU A 345 -12.48 13.05 20.09
C LEU A 345 -13.99 13.18 19.81
N PRO A 346 -14.45 13.62 18.61
CA PRO A 346 -15.88 13.65 18.33
C PRO A 346 -16.54 12.27 18.43
N PHE A 347 -15.87 11.22 17.96
CA PHE A 347 -16.41 9.86 18.03
C PHE A 347 -16.52 9.36 19.47
N TYR A 348 -15.48 9.56 20.28
CA TYR A 348 -15.47 9.20 21.70
C TYR A 348 -16.56 9.95 22.48
N LEU A 349 -16.71 11.26 22.27
CA LEU A 349 -17.76 12.05 22.93
C LEU A 349 -19.19 11.60 22.55
N LEU A 350 -19.38 11.04 21.35
CA LEU A 350 -20.69 10.57 20.88
C LEU A 350 -21.00 9.12 21.27
N THR A 351 -19.99 8.27 21.39
CA THR A 351 -20.18 6.81 21.51
C THR A 351 -19.60 6.20 22.78
N GLY A 352 -18.66 6.89 23.43
CA GLY A 352 -17.84 6.33 24.52
C GLY A 352 -16.81 5.29 24.07
N ALA A 353 -16.72 4.98 22.77
CA ALA A 353 -15.84 3.95 22.22
C ALA A 353 -14.62 4.55 21.50
N ASN A 354 -13.57 3.74 21.33
CA ASN A 354 -12.40 4.13 20.56
C ASN A 354 -12.74 4.20 19.05
N PHE A 355 -12.27 5.24 18.38
CA PHE A 355 -12.46 5.37 16.94
C PHE A 355 -11.63 4.33 16.17
N PRO A 356 -12.24 3.55 15.26
CA PRO A 356 -11.50 2.57 14.46
C PRO A 356 -10.66 3.28 13.38
N THR A 357 -9.35 3.30 13.58
CA THR A 357 -8.39 4.02 12.73
C THR A 357 -8.52 3.71 11.24
N ALA A 358 -8.81 2.44 10.91
CA ALA A 358 -8.99 2.02 9.52
C ALA A 358 -10.15 2.71 8.80
N ILE A 359 -11.20 3.08 9.51
CA ILE A 359 -12.30 3.88 8.94
C ILE A 359 -11.80 5.29 8.60
N GLY A 360 -11.00 5.90 9.48
CA GLY A 360 -10.35 7.18 9.20
C GLY A 360 -9.42 7.10 7.99
N VAL A 361 -8.66 6.01 7.86
CA VAL A 361 -7.78 5.73 6.72
C VAL A 361 -8.58 5.59 5.43
N ILE A 362 -9.71 4.87 5.42
CA ILE A 362 -10.60 4.74 4.25
C ILE A 362 -11.19 6.11 3.88
N LEU A 363 -11.68 6.90 4.83
CA LEU A 363 -12.21 8.24 4.58
C LEU A 363 -11.15 9.18 4.03
N GLY A 364 -9.94 9.14 4.59
CA GLY A 364 -8.79 9.87 4.09
C GLY A 364 -8.40 9.46 2.67
N MET A 365 -8.42 8.15 2.37
CA MET A 365 -8.17 7.63 1.02
C MET A 365 -9.23 8.10 0.03
N ILE A 366 -10.51 8.06 0.40
CA ILE A 366 -11.61 8.59 -0.43
C ILE A 366 -11.39 10.07 -0.72
N ALA A 367 -11.08 10.86 0.32
CA ALA A 367 -10.78 12.27 0.18
C ALA A 367 -9.56 12.52 -0.72
N PHE A 368 -8.51 11.71 -0.61
CA PHE A 368 -7.33 11.79 -1.46
C PHE A 368 -7.64 11.45 -2.92
N VAL A 369 -8.25 10.29 -3.21
CA VAL A 369 -8.55 9.85 -4.58
C VAL A 369 -9.46 10.85 -5.29
N THR A 370 -10.52 11.30 -4.61
CA THR A 370 -11.43 12.32 -5.14
C THR A 370 -10.74 13.67 -5.32
N GLY A 371 -9.89 14.08 -4.38
CA GLY A 371 -9.13 15.33 -4.42
C GLY A 371 -8.10 15.35 -5.54
N VAL A 372 -7.31 14.29 -5.71
CA VAL A 372 -6.36 14.11 -6.82
C VAL A 372 -7.10 14.15 -8.14
N SER A 373 -8.20 13.41 -8.29
CA SER A 373 -8.97 13.40 -9.53
C SER A 373 -9.57 14.78 -9.82
N ALA A 374 -10.12 15.47 -8.82
CA ALA A 374 -10.62 16.83 -8.98
C ALA A 374 -9.50 17.81 -9.38
N LEU A 375 -8.32 17.70 -8.75
CA LEU A 375 -7.15 18.52 -9.02
C LEU A 375 -6.62 18.28 -10.45
N LEU A 376 -6.45 17.02 -10.85
CA LEU A 376 -6.00 16.66 -12.18
C LEU A 376 -6.99 17.10 -13.25
N ASP A 377 -8.29 16.87 -13.07
CA ASP A 377 -9.33 17.28 -14.01
C ASP A 377 -9.32 18.81 -14.19
N ARG A 378 -9.19 19.54 -13.07
CA ARG A 378 -9.04 20.99 -13.06
C ARG A 378 -7.80 21.43 -13.83
N PHE A 379 -6.63 20.84 -13.57
CA PHE A 379 -5.41 21.18 -14.28
C PHE A 379 -5.53 20.91 -15.77
N ALA A 380 -5.99 19.71 -16.14
CA ALA A 380 -6.13 19.27 -17.52
C ALA A 380 -7.09 20.17 -18.32
N ARG A 381 -8.24 20.54 -17.76
CA ARG A 381 -9.25 21.36 -18.48
C ARG A 381 -8.90 22.85 -18.58
N TYR A 382 -8.27 23.41 -17.55
CA TYR A 382 -8.03 24.86 -17.48
C TYR A 382 -6.68 25.28 -18.06
N HIS A 383 -5.65 24.44 -17.93
CA HIS A 383 -4.31 24.79 -18.39
C HIS A 383 -4.00 24.22 -19.77
N PHE A 384 -4.63 23.12 -20.15
CA PHE A 384 -4.37 22.44 -21.40
C PHE A 384 -5.61 22.48 -22.32
N LYS A 385 -5.36 22.54 -23.63
CA LYS A 385 -6.40 22.53 -24.67
C LYS A 385 -6.72 21.10 -25.10
N ARG A 386 -5.70 20.24 -25.19
CA ARG A 386 -5.80 18.87 -25.72
C ARG A 386 -5.11 17.88 -24.78
N VAL A 387 -5.86 17.42 -23.77
CA VAL A 387 -5.51 16.26 -22.94
C VAL A 387 -6.49 15.15 -23.26
N SER A 388 -5.97 13.97 -23.63
CA SER A 388 -6.79 12.82 -23.94
C SER A 388 -7.30 12.14 -22.67
N VAL A 389 -8.50 11.56 -22.72
CA VAL A 389 -9.09 10.81 -21.60
C VAL A 389 -8.24 9.58 -21.28
N GLY A 390 -7.72 8.89 -22.30
CA GLY A 390 -6.85 7.74 -22.10
C GLY A 390 -5.60 8.08 -21.28
N LEU A 391 -4.89 9.16 -21.61
CA LEU A 391 -3.72 9.57 -20.84
C LEU A 391 -4.11 10.03 -19.42
N TYR A 392 -5.21 10.77 -19.28
CA TYR A 392 -5.70 11.21 -17.99
C TYR A 392 -5.96 10.03 -17.05
N LEU A 393 -6.73 9.03 -17.49
CA LEU A 393 -7.09 7.88 -16.68
C LEU A 393 -5.85 7.06 -16.31
N LEU A 394 -4.93 6.88 -17.26
CA LEU A 394 -3.68 6.15 -17.03
C LEU A 394 -2.83 6.82 -15.95
N LEU A 395 -2.71 8.15 -15.99
CA LEU A 395 -1.96 8.92 -15.00
C LEU A 395 -2.67 9.01 -13.65
N GLN A 396 -4.01 9.04 -13.62
CA GLN A 396 -4.81 8.96 -12.39
C GLN A 396 -4.52 7.66 -11.65
N ILE A 397 -4.60 6.52 -12.35
CA ILE A 397 -4.27 5.19 -11.79
C ILE A 397 -2.86 5.19 -11.23
N ALA A 398 -1.89 5.70 -12.00
CA ALA A 398 -0.50 5.75 -11.55
C ALA A 398 -0.32 6.61 -10.29
N VAL A 399 -0.94 7.79 -10.22
CA VAL A 399 -0.83 8.66 -9.04
C VAL A 399 -1.43 7.99 -7.81
N VAL A 400 -2.60 7.38 -7.92
CA VAL A 400 -3.22 6.70 -6.78
C VAL A 400 -2.39 5.50 -6.33
N SER A 401 -2.10 4.56 -7.24
CA SER A 401 -1.42 3.31 -6.88
C SER A 401 0.05 3.50 -6.47
N CYS A 402 0.77 4.42 -7.11
CA CYS A 402 2.22 4.58 -6.92
C CYS A 402 2.60 5.67 -5.90
N SER A 403 1.61 6.37 -5.30
CA SER A 403 1.90 7.43 -4.32
C SER A 403 2.30 6.93 -2.93
N GLY A 404 2.37 5.62 -2.70
CA GLY A 404 2.50 5.01 -1.38
C GLY A 404 1.17 4.75 -0.68
N MET A 405 0.04 5.21 -1.25
CA MET A 405 -1.31 5.01 -0.69
C MET A 405 -1.61 3.54 -0.40
N LEU A 406 -1.31 2.63 -1.32
CA LEU A 406 -1.60 1.19 -1.13
C LEU A 406 -0.88 0.59 0.08
N TYR A 407 0.35 1.04 0.38
CA TYR A 407 1.07 0.61 1.59
C TYR A 407 0.43 1.16 2.87
N LEU A 408 -0.06 2.40 2.84
CA LEU A 408 -0.80 2.98 3.98
C LEU A 408 -2.15 2.28 4.23
N LEU A 409 -2.78 1.75 3.18
CA LEU A 409 -4.00 0.93 3.28
C LEU A 409 -3.71 -0.47 3.80
N LYS A 410 -2.53 -1.03 3.48
CA LYS A 410 -2.06 -2.31 4.01
C LYS A 410 -1.92 -2.25 5.53
N PHE A 411 -1.41 -1.14 6.06
CA PHE A 411 -1.27 -0.93 7.50
C PHE A 411 -2.11 0.25 7.96
N PRO A 412 -3.42 0.08 8.20
CA PRO A 412 -4.31 1.18 8.58
C PRO A 412 -4.17 1.58 10.06
N THR A 413 -2.93 1.80 10.50
CA THR A 413 -2.53 2.16 11.87
C THR A 413 -2.61 3.65 12.14
N PHE A 414 -2.40 4.04 13.40
CA PHE A 414 -2.33 5.44 13.80
C PHE A 414 -1.20 6.22 13.08
N TYR A 415 -0.17 5.55 12.55
CA TYR A 415 0.87 6.18 11.71
C TYR A 415 0.36 6.53 10.31
N SER A 416 -0.51 5.71 9.73
CA SER A 416 -0.99 5.88 8.35
C SER A 416 -2.02 6.99 8.23
N LEU A 417 -2.87 7.15 9.25
CA LEU A 417 -3.92 8.17 9.27
C LEU A 417 -3.40 9.62 9.06
N PRO A 418 -2.41 10.13 9.82
CA PRO A 418 -1.91 11.50 9.63
C PRO A 418 -1.27 11.69 8.25
N ILE A 419 -0.58 10.69 7.69
CA ILE A 419 0.03 10.74 6.36
C ILE A 419 -1.07 10.88 5.29
N ILE A 420 -2.10 10.02 5.33
CA ILE A 420 -3.20 10.06 4.37
C ILE A 420 -3.98 11.37 4.48
N LEU A 421 -4.25 11.86 5.70
CA LEU A 421 -4.95 13.13 5.88
C LEU A 421 -4.12 14.31 5.35
N ALA A 422 -2.80 14.31 5.58
CA ALA A 422 -1.91 15.33 5.02
C ALA A 422 -1.91 15.30 3.48
N LEU A 423 -1.88 14.11 2.86
CA LEU A 423 -2.03 13.95 1.42
C LEU A 423 -3.37 14.49 0.91
N ALA A 424 -4.48 14.09 1.54
CA ALA A 424 -5.83 14.53 1.19
C ALA A 424 -6.00 16.05 1.31
N PHE A 425 -5.58 16.63 2.44
CA PHE A 425 -5.62 18.07 2.65
C PHE A 425 -4.75 18.84 1.65
N SER A 426 -3.57 18.31 1.32
CA SER A 426 -2.69 18.95 0.34
C SER A 426 -3.34 19.02 -1.05
N VAL A 427 -3.94 17.93 -1.53
CA VAL A 427 -4.58 17.90 -2.86
C VAL A 427 -5.84 18.76 -2.92
N TRP A 428 -6.67 18.75 -1.87
CA TRP A 428 -7.84 19.64 -1.77
C TRP A 428 -7.44 21.11 -1.60
N GLY A 429 -6.38 21.39 -0.85
CA GLY A 429 -5.80 22.72 -0.71
C GLY A 429 -5.40 23.31 -2.05
N LEU A 430 -4.64 22.53 -2.84
CA LEU A 430 -4.26 22.92 -4.21
C LEU A 430 -5.49 23.07 -5.10
N TYR A 431 -6.47 22.16 -5.01
CA TYR A 431 -7.69 22.23 -5.80
C TYR A 431 -8.46 23.53 -5.54
N PHE A 432 -8.69 23.90 -4.27
CA PHE A 432 -9.41 25.12 -3.93
C PHE A 432 -8.64 26.38 -4.34
N TRP A 433 -7.31 26.43 -4.15
CA TRP A 433 -6.48 27.51 -4.68
C TRP A 433 -6.64 27.66 -6.21
N MET A 434 -6.59 26.56 -6.94
CA MET A 434 -6.76 26.55 -8.41
C MET A 434 -8.19 26.87 -8.85
N LEU A 435 -9.19 26.54 -8.04
CA LEU A 435 -10.58 26.90 -8.27
C LEU A 435 -10.79 28.41 -8.08
N GLY A 436 -10.28 28.96 -6.98
CA GLY A 436 -10.33 30.38 -6.66
C GLY A 436 -9.74 31.26 -7.74
N ARG A 437 -8.57 30.89 -8.29
CA ARG A 437 -7.87 31.67 -9.34
C ARG A 437 -8.68 31.90 -10.63
N ALA A 438 -9.76 31.15 -10.87
CA ALA A 438 -10.64 31.38 -12.03
C ALA A 438 -11.99 32.02 -11.67
N ARG A 439 -12.21 32.39 -10.42
CA ARG A 439 -13.47 32.97 -9.94
C ARG A 439 -13.33 34.47 -9.73
N ARG A 440 -14.43 35.21 -9.89
CA ARG A 440 -14.48 36.66 -9.65
C ARG A 440 -14.39 37.01 -8.16
N ARG A 441 -14.85 36.12 -7.29
CA ARG A 441 -14.79 36.21 -5.82
C ARG A 441 -14.05 34.98 -5.29
N PRO A 442 -12.72 35.02 -5.18
CA PRO A 442 -11.91 33.86 -4.83
C PRO A 442 -11.75 33.66 -3.31
N GLU A 443 -12.24 34.58 -2.49
CA GLU A 443 -11.96 34.70 -1.05
C GLU A 443 -12.22 33.39 -0.29
N LEU A 444 -13.41 32.81 -0.44
CA LEU A 444 -13.78 31.55 0.23
C LEU A 444 -12.90 30.39 -0.22
N PHE A 445 -12.57 30.32 -1.52
CA PHE A 445 -11.72 29.26 -2.03
C PHE A 445 -10.27 29.38 -1.56
N TYR A 446 -9.75 30.61 -1.43
CA TYR A 446 -8.44 30.85 -0.83
C TYR A 446 -8.44 30.53 0.66
N PHE A 447 -9.51 30.85 1.38
CA PHE A 447 -9.68 30.49 2.78
C PHE A 447 -9.70 28.98 2.98
N PHE A 448 -10.59 28.25 2.32
CA PHE A 448 -10.67 26.79 2.46
C PHE A 448 -9.42 26.08 1.94
N GLY A 449 -8.83 26.55 0.83
CA GLY A 449 -7.60 25.98 0.32
C GLY A 449 -6.43 26.13 1.30
N SER A 450 -6.33 27.29 1.94
CA SER A 450 -5.27 27.55 2.92
C SER A 450 -5.57 26.90 4.26
N LEU A 451 -6.84 26.72 4.63
CA LEU A 451 -7.24 25.93 5.80
C LEU A 451 -6.80 24.47 5.65
N CYS A 452 -7.08 23.85 4.50
CA CYS A 452 -6.59 22.50 4.22
C CYS A 452 -5.06 22.43 4.35
N MET A 453 -4.34 23.35 3.69
CA MET A 453 -2.88 23.38 3.77
C MET A 453 -2.33 23.65 5.17
N ALA A 454 -3.02 24.45 5.98
CA ALA A 454 -2.62 24.71 7.35
C ALA A 454 -2.85 23.49 8.26
N LEU A 455 -3.94 22.75 8.06
CA LEU A 455 -4.23 21.50 8.78
C LEU A 455 -3.17 20.42 8.53
N VAL A 456 -2.44 20.48 7.41
CA VAL A 456 -1.29 19.59 7.15
C VAL A 456 -0.24 19.71 8.26
N VAL A 457 -0.03 20.90 8.82
CA VAL A 457 0.92 21.11 9.94
C VAL A 457 0.53 20.28 11.16
N GLY A 458 -0.76 20.17 11.44
CA GLY A 458 -1.28 19.37 12.55
C GLY A 458 -1.50 17.89 12.22
N CYS A 459 -1.15 17.44 11.01
CA CYS A 459 -1.15 16.02 10.62
C CYS A 459 0.28 15.51 10.46
N ARG A 460 1.04 16.10 9.54
CA ARG A 460 2.36 15.67 9.06
C ARG A 460 3.19 16.90 8.66
N PRO A 461 3.87 17.58 9.61
CA PRO A 461 4.50 18.89 9.39
C PRO A 461 5.44 18.98 8.19
N GLN A 462 6.21 17.93 7.89
CA GLN A 462 7.13 17.90 6.74
C GLN A 462 6.43 18.17 5.39
N MET A 463 5.15 17.79 5.26
CA MET A 463 4.39 17.98 4.03
C MET A 463 3.93 19.42 3.81
N VAL A 464 4.10 20.32 4.80
CA VAL A 464 3.84 21.76 4.63
C VAL A 464 4.69 22.38 3.50
N MET A 465 5.76 21.70 3.07
CA MET A 465 6.52 22.07 1.87
C MET A 465 5.65 22.18 0.60
N LEU A 466 4.49 21.52 0.53
CA LEU A 466 3.52 21.70 -0.56
C LEU A 466 2.86 23.08 -0.55
N SER A 467 2.78 23.73 0.61
CA SER A 467 2.28 25.10 0.74
C SER A 467 3.15 26.11 -0.01
N PHE A 468 4.43 25.81 -0.24
CA PHE A 468 5.31 26.65 -1.06
C PHE A 468 4.94 26.69 -2.53
N LEU A 469 4.03 25.82 -3.00
CA LEU A 469 3.38 25.99 -4.30
C LEU A 469 2.58 27.30 -4.38
N ALA A 470 2.23 27.93 -3.25
CA ALA A 470 1.66 29.27 -3.23
C ALA A 470 2.54 30.29 -3.96
N PHE A 471 3.87 30.20 -3.89
CA PHE A 471 4.78 31.13 -4.56
C PHE A 471 4.58 31.15 -6.08
N PRO A 472 4.79 30.07 -6.84
CA PRO A 472 4.60 30.10 -8.29
C PRO A 472 3.14 30.38 -8.71
N LEU A 473 2.16 30.08 -7.85
CA LEU A 473 0.73 30.28 -8.13
C LEU A 473 0.26 31.73 -7.93
N PHE A 474 0.73 32.41 -6.88
CA PHE A 474 0.19 33.69 -6.42
C PHE A 474 1.19 34.85 -6.49
N TRP A 475 2.50 34.60 -6.58
CA TRP A 475 3.51 35.67 -6.55
C TRP A 475 3.32 36.71 -7.65
N ARG A 476 3.15 36.26 -8.89
CA ARG A 476 2.98 37.19 -10.01
C ARG A 476 1.70 38.04 -9.88
N PRO A 477 0.49 37.46 -9.68
CA PRO A 477 -0.72 38.27 -9.51
C PRO A 477 -0.64 39.26 -8.34
N PHE A 478 -0.19 38.82 -7.16
CA PHE A 478 -0.22 39.67 -5.96
C PHE A 478 0.94 40.64 -5.88
N ILE A 479 2.16 40.18 -6.16
CA ILE A 479 3.39 40.94 -5.95
C ILE A 479 3.81 41.64 -7.25
N THR A 480 4.05 40.90 -8.34
CA THR A 480 4.56 41.48 -9.59
C THR A 480 3.55 42.40 -10.28
N GLU A 481 2.29 41.98 -10.35
CA GLU A 481 1.18 42.76 -10.93
C GLU A 481 0.54 43.70 -9.91
N GLY A 482 1.00 43.67 -8.66
CA GLY A 482 0.63 44.62 -7.61
C GLY A 482 -0.82 44.50 -7.13
N HIS A 483 -1.51 43.37 -7.35
CA HIS A 483 -2.91 43.22 -6.92
C HIS A 483 -3.08 43.41 -5.41
N ILE A 484 -2.05 43.09 -4.62
CA ILE A 484 -2.02 43.29 -3.16
C ILE A 484 -2.20 44.75 -2.74
N LYS A 485 -1.96 45.74 -3.63
CA LYS A 485 -2.17 47.16 -3.34
C LYS A 485 -3.64 47.59 -3.42
N SER A 486 -4.52 46.74 -3.96
CA SER A 486 -5.96 47.01 -4.04
C SER A 486 -6.68 46.49 -2.80
N ALA A 487 -7.78 47.14 -2.38
CA ALA A 487 -8.59 46.67 -1.24
C ALA A 487 -9.11 45.24 -1.45
N ALA A 488 -9.49 44.89 -2.68
CA ALA A 488 -9.89 43.53 -3.03
C ALA A 488 -8.72 42.54 -2.91
N GLY A 489 -7.52 42.92 -3.36
CA GLY A 489 -6.34 42.08 -3.23
C GLY A 489 -5.89 41.89 -1.79
N ILE A 490 -5.93 42.92 -0.94
CA ILE A 490 -5.66 42.77 0.50
C ILE A 490 -6.63 41.77 1.13
N ARG A 491 -7.93 41.90 0.84
CA ARG A 491 -8.93 40.95 1.34
C ARG A 491 -8.64 39.52 0.88
N GLN A 492 -8.34 39.32 -0.39
CA GLN A 492 -8.03 37.99 -0.94
C GLN A 492 -6.73 37.41 -0.35
N PHE A 493 -5.70 38.24 -0.15
CA PHE A 493 -4.46 37.84 0.48
C PHE A 493 -4.66 37.51 1.97
N ALA A 494 -5.49 38.29 2.67
CA ALA A 494 -5.89 37.98 4.04
C ALA A 494 -6.60 36.62 4.13
N CYS A 495 -7.49 36.28 3.18
CA CYS A 495 -8.08 34.94 3.10
C CYS A 495 -7.06 33.83 2.82
N LEU A 496 -5.93 34.12 2.16
CA LEU A 496 -4.85 33.17 1.95
C LEU A 496 -4.05 32.91 3.23
N ILE A 497 -3.82 33.94 4.05
CA ILE A 497 -2.94 33.86 5.22
C ILE A 497 -3.69 33.56 6.53
N ALA A 498 -4.91 34.07 6.70
CA ALA A 498 -5.67 33.95 7.94
C ALA A 498 -5.81 32.49 8.44
N PRO A 499 -6.10 31.48 7.59
CA PRO A 499 -6.17 30.09 8.07
C PRO A 499 -4.85 29.56 8.63
N TYR A 500 -3.70 29.94 8.04
CA TYR A 500 -2.39 29.58 8.59
C TYR A 500 -2.19 30.19 9.96
N VAL A 501 -2.50 31.48 10.12
CA VAL A 501 -2.36 32.16 11.41
C VAL A 501 -3.23 31.49 12.47
N LEU A 502 -4.49 31.18 12.16
CA LEU A 502 -5.42 30.56 13.10
C LEU A 502 -4.97 29.15 13.53
N VAL A 503 -4.63 28.29 12.56
CA VAL A 503 -4.24 26.91 12.86
C VAL A 503 -2.88 26.85 13.53
N VAL A 504 -1.87 27.59 13.04
CA VAL A 504 -0.53 27.60 13.64
C VAL A 504 -0.57 28.20 15.04
N ALA A 505 -1.31 29.28 15.28
CA ALA A 505 -1.48 29.82 16.62
C ALA A 505 -2.16 28.82 17.57
N GLY A 506 -3.17 28.08 17.08
CA GLY A 506 -3.80 27.00 17.85
C GLY A 506 -2.83 25.88 18.23
N ILE A 507 -2.01 25.44 17.27
CA ILE A 507 -0.98 24.42 17.51
C ILE A 507 0.10 24.94 18.48
N MET A 508 0.56 26.18 18.31
CA MET A 508 1.52 26.80 19.23
C MET A 508 0.96 26.92 20.65
N GLY A 509 -0.31 27.32 20.79
CA GLY A 509 -0.99 27.35 22.09
C GLY A 509 -1.09 25.97 22.73
N TYR A 510 -1.43 24.95 21.92
CA TYR A 510 -1.46 23.55 22.36
C TYR A 510 -0.07 23.04 22.79
N ASN A 511 1.00 23.42 22.10
CA ASN A 511 2.37 23.11 22.49
C ASN A 511 2.77 23.79 23.79
N TYR A 512 2.46 25.08 23.94
CA TYR A 512 2.75 25.82 25.18
C TYR A 512 2.04 25.20 26.39
N ALA A 513 0.79 24.75 26.22
CA ALA A 513 0.05 24.09 27.28
C ALA A 513 0.61 22.71 27.68
N ARG A 514 1.38 22.04 26.81
CA ARG A 514 1.99 20.73 27.08
C ARG A 514 3.43 20.81 27.57
N PHE A 515 4.23 21.68 26.96
CA PHE A 515 5.69 21.70 27.12
C PHE A 515 6.22 23.07 27.56
N GLY A 516 5.35 24.03 27.89
CA GLY A 516 5.75 25.38 28.29
C GLY A 516 6.38 26.25 27.18
N SER A 517 6.41 25.76 25.93
CA SER A 517 7.03 26.45 24.80
C SER A 517 6.17 26.37 23.53
N TYR A 518 6.03 27.49 22.82
CA TYR A 518 5.24 27.57 21.58
C TYR A 518 5.85 26.76 20.41
N LEU A 519 7.17 26.56 20.43
CA LEU A 519 7.91 25.91 19.35
C LEU A 519 8.36 24.49 19.71
N ASP A 520 7.99 24.00 20.90
CA ASP A 520 8.30 22.64 21.30
C ASP A 520 7.15 21.70 20.90
N PHE A 521 7.43 20.76 20.01
CA PHE A 521 6.46 19.79 19.52
C PHE A 521 6.53 18.46 20.29
N GLY A 522 7.43 18.34 21.26
CA GLY A 522 7.61 17.14 22.08
C GLY A 522 8.41 16.00 21.43
N ALA A 523 8.82 16.15 20.16
CA ALA A 523 9.56 15.12 19.44
C ALA A 523 10.91 14.74 20.09
N ASN A 524 11.54 15.68 20.82
CA ASN A 524 12.79 15.43 21.54
C ASN A 524 12.58 14.52 22.75
N TYR A 525 11.38 14.49 23.32
CA TYR A 525 11.04 13.70 24.50
C TYR A 525 10.58 12.29 24.15
N ASN A 526 10.61 11.90 22.88
CA ASN A 526 10.08 10.63 22.42
C ASN A 526 10.86 9.43 22.99
N LEU A 527 10.14 8.51 23.62
CA LEU A 527 10.66 7.23 24.10
C LEU A 527 10.71 6.22 22.94
N THR A 528 11.79 6.30 22.15
CA THR A 528 11.97 5.52 20.92
C THR A 528 13.32 4.81 20.87
N VAL A 529 13.75 4.36 19.68
CA VAL A 529 14.99 3.60 19.46
C VAL A 529 16.23 4.40 19.83
N ASN A 530 16.25 5.68 19.47
CA ASN A 530 17.35 6.59 19.71
C ASN A 530 16.93 7.66 20.71
N ASP A 531 17.89 8.13 21.50
CA ASP A 531 17.74 9.36 22.27
C ASP A 531 17.62 10.56 21.30
N MET A 532 16.38 11.04 21.17
CA MET A 532 16.04 12.14 20.27
C MET A 532 16.60 13.48 20.73
N THR A 533 16.97 13.63 22.00
CA THR A 533 17.61 14.84 22.52
C THR A 533 19.04 15.02 21.98
N LYS A 534 19.70 13.92 21.62
CA LYS A 534 21.11 13.88 21.16
C LYS A 534 21.28 13.52 19.68
N ARG A 535 20.26 12.97 19.01
CA ARG A 535 20.36 12.40 17.64
C ARG A 535 20.95 13.34 16.58
N GLY A 536 20.55 14.61 16.57
CA GLY A 536 21.04 15.62 15.62
C GLY A 536 20.90 15.27 14.12
N MET A 537 21.50 16.09 13.26
CA MET A 537 21.66 15.83 11.81
C MET A 537 23.09 15.37 11.52
N ALA A 538 23.24 14.40 10.61
CA ALA A 538 24.54 13.83 10.27
C ALA A 538 24.68 13.69 8.75
N VAL A 539 25.57 14.48 8.15
CA VAL A 539 25.77 14.53 6.69
C VAL A 539 26.04 13.15 6.08
N GLY A 540 26.70 12.26 6.83
CA GLY A 540 26.98 10.88 6.40
C GLY A 540 25.74 10.02 6.13
N ARG A 541 24.57 10.37 6.68
CA ARG A 541 23.29 9.65 6.45
C ARG A 541 22.59 10.09 5.16
N ILE A 542 22.88 11.29 4.64
CA ILE A 542 22.20 11.86 3.47
C ILE A 542 22.40 10.98 2.23
N ALA A 543 23.63 10.54 1.94
CA ALA A 543 23.89 9.74 0.73
C ALA A 543 23.22 8.35 0.79
N PRO A 544 23.33 7.56 1.89
CA PRO A 544 22.57 6.33 2.06
C PRO A 544 21.04 6.55 1.95
N ALA A 545 20.53 7.63 2.54
CA ALA A 545 19.11 7.97 2.46
C ALA A 545 18.65 8.28 1.02
N LEU A 546 19.41 9.11 0.30
CA LEU A 546 19.12 9.42 -1.10
C LEU A 546 19.16 8.17 -1.96
N PHE A 547 20.12 7.28 -1.72
CA PHE A 547 20.18 6.00 -2.44
C PHE A 547 18.94 5.14 -2.14
N ALA A 548 18.63 4.88 -0.87
CA ALA A 548 17.52 4.03 -0.48
C ALA A 548 16.16 4.55 -0.95
N TYR A 549 15.89 5.85 -0.79
CA TYR A 549 14.59 6.43 -1.15
C TYR A 549 14.41 6.67 -2.64
N PHE A 550 15.48 6.98 -3.39
CA PHE A 550 15.35 7.40 -4.78
C PHE A 550 15.88 6.38 -5.79
N PHE A 551 16.97 5.67 -5.52
CA PHE A 551 17.74 4.96 -6.55
C PHE A 551 17.90 3.46 -6.33
N GLN A 552 17.67 2.96 -5.12
CA GLN A 552 17.89 1.56 -4.79
C GLN A 552 17.02 0.65 -5.67
N PRO A 553 17.58 -0.35 -6.37
CA PRO A 553 16.77 -1.26 -7.16
C PRO A 553 15.88 -2.14 -6.25
N PRO A 554 14.71 -2.59 -6.73
CA PRO A 554 13.91 -3.56 -6.00
C PRO A 554 14.66 -4.90 -5.90
N SER A 555 14.56 -5.57 -4.75
CA SER A 555 15.03 -6.94 -4.60
C SER A 555 13.94 -7.92 -5.00
N ALA A 556 14.31 -8.98 -5.72
CA ALA A 556 13.37 -10.00 -6.17
C ALA A 556 13.90 -11.42 -5.97
N SER A 557 12.99 -12.37 -5.77
CA SER A 557 13.25 -13.80 -5.68
C SER A 557 12.33 -14.60 -6.59
N GLY A 558 12.65 -15.87 -6.81
CA GLY A 558 11.82 -16.80 -7.58
C GLY A 558 10.58 -17.31 -6.84
N VAL A 559 10.38 -16.90 -5.59
CA VAL A 559 9.26 -17.33 -4.73
C VAL A 559 8.28 -16.18 -4.58
N PHE A 560 6.99 -16.42 -4.80
CA PHE A 560 5.95 -15.41 -4.62
C PHE A 560 5.98 -14.88 -3.16
N PRO A 561 5.81 -13.57 -2.89
CA PRO A 561 5.36 -12.48 -3.78
C PRO A 561 6.41 -11.86 -4.71
N TYR A 562 7.52 -12.55 -4.94
CA TYR A 562 8.66 -12.18 -5.78
C TYR A 562 9.43 -10.97 -5.25
N LEU A 563 8.74 -9.91 -4.83
CA LEU A 563 9.35 -8.73 -4.23
C LEU A 563 9.83 -9.05 -2.81
N GLN A 564 11.09 -8.70 -2.52
CA GLN A 564 11.71 -8.86 -1.22
C GLN A 564 12.18 -7.51 -0.67
N ALA A 565 12.37 -7.45 0.65
CA ALA A 565 13.02 -6.31 1.28
C ALA A 565 14.41 -6.11 0.66
N ALA A 566 14.69 -4.89 0.24
CA ALA A 566 15.96 -4.55 -0.37
C ALA A 566 17.04 -4.45 0.72
N PRO A 567 18.25 -4.99 0.49
CA PRO A 567 19.33 -4.95 1.47
C PRO A 567 19.75 -3.50 1.71
N PHE A 568 19.85 -3.10 2.97
CA PHE A 568 20.35 -1.76 3.32
C PHE A 568 21.78 -1.89 3.83
N ASP A 569 22.72 -1.90 2.87
CA ASP A 569 24.15 -1.94 3.12
C ASP A 569 24.73 -0.54 2.99
N THR A 570 25.52 -0.12 3.97
CA THR A 570 26.15 1.21 3.99
C THR A 570 27.52 1.16 4.63
N THR A 571 28.44 1.99 4.12
CA THR A 571 29.76 2.23 4.72
C THR A 571 29.73 3.34 5.77
N TYR A 572 28.55 3.91 6.07
CA TYR A 572 28.37 4.87 7.14
C TYR A 572 28.54 4.20 8.51
N LEU A 573 29.62 4.55 9.21
CA LEU A 573 29.94 4.05 10.55
C LEU A 573 29.15 4.80 11.65
N GLY A 574 27.84 4.87 11.48
CA GLY A 574 26.92 5.43 12.46
C GLY A 574 25.55 4.76 12.39
N GLN A 575 24.69 5.03 13.37
CA GLN A 575 23.39 4.37 13.45
C GLN A 575 22.35 5.08 12.57
N THR A 576 21.68 4.32 11.72
CA THR A 576 20.52 4.76 10.94
C THR A 576 19.33 3.90 11.32
N VAL A 577 18.27 4.53 11.84
CA VAL A 577 16.99 3.85 12.08
C VAL A 577 16.40 3.47 10.72
N LYS A 578 16.11 2.18 10.53
CA LYS A 578 15.53 1.66 9.29
C LYS A 578 14.44 0.64 9.59
N GLU A 579 13.45 0.59 8.72
CA GLU A 579 12.52 -0.53 8.54
C GLU A 579 12.77 -1.16 7.16
N PRO A 580 12.23 -2.36 6.88
CA PRO A 580 12.27 -2.93 5.53
C PRO A 580 11.74 -1.95 4.48
N THR A 581 12.49 -1.77 3.39
CA THR A 581 12.07 -0.98 2.22
C THR A 581 12.25 -1.81 0.95
N PHE A 582 11.57 -1.44 -0.13
CA PHE A 582 11.42 -2.30 -1.32
C PHE A 582 11.99 -1.67 -2.61
N GLY A 583 12.94 -0.74 -2.44
CA GLY A 583 13.58 -0.02 -3.53
C GLY A 583 13.11 1.43 -3.66
N GLY A 584 13.96 2.25 -4.28
CA GLY A 584 13.78 3.68 -4.44
C GLY A 584 12.81 4.05 -5.56
N ILE A 585 12.18 5.22 -5.44
CA ILE A 585 11.07 5.62 -6.33
C ILE A 585 11.46 5.71 -7.80
N PHE A 586 12.70 6.11 -8.14
CA PHE A 586 13.10 6.19 -9.55
C PHE A 586 13.45 4.83 -10.14
N ALA A 587 13.80 3.84 -9.33
CA ALA A 587 13.99 2.47 -9.80
C ALA A 587 12.64 1.75 -9.95
N CYS A 588 11.75 1.92 -8.96
CA CYS A 588 10.50 1.16 -8.87
C CYS A 588 9.32 1.81 -9.62
N LEU A 589 9.36 3.12 -9.92
CA LEU A 589 8.29 3.84 -10.61
C LEU A 589 8.77 4.41 -11.96
N PRO A 590 8.83 3.60 -13.04
CA PRO A 590 9.36 4.03 -14.34
C PRO A 590 8.63 5.22 -14.98
N LEU A 591 7.40 5.53 -14.55
CA LEU A 591 6.70 6.76 -14.94
C LEU A 591 7.55 8.02 -14.65
N LEU A 592 8.35 7.99 -13.59
CA LEU A 592 9.22 9.11 -13.19
C LEU A 592 10.42 9.30 -14.14
N TRP A 593 10.71 8.36 -15.05
CA TRP A 593 11.76 8.51 -16.07
C TRP A 593 11.43 9.58 -17.11
N ILE A 594 10.24 10.17 -17.05
CA ILE A 594 9.89 11.37 -17.80
C ILE A 594 10.56 12.64 -17.23
N LEU A 595 10.94 12.64 -15.95
CA LEU A 595 11.48 13.82 -15.25
C LEU A 595 12.83 14.32 -15.80
N PRO A 596 13.79 13.46 -16.20
CA PRO A 596 15.00 13.92 -16.90
C PRO A 596 14.70 14.76 -18.16
N PHE A 597 13.55 14.55 -18.80
CA PHE A 597 13.11 15.30 -19.98
C PHE A 597 12.28 16.56 -19.64
N ALA A 598 12.14 16.90 -18.35
CA ALA A 598 11.36 18.04 -17.87
C ALA A 598 11.78 19.36 -18.53
N LYS A 599 13.09 19.62 -18.67
CA LYS A 599 13.61 20.84 -19.29
C LYS A 599 13.07 21.00 -20.72
N SER A 600 13.18 19.97 -21.54
CA SER A 600 12.74 19.97 -22.93
C SER A 600 11.22 20.14 -23.03
N ALA A 601 10.45 19.39 -22.24
CA ALA A 601 8.99 19.51 -22.21
C ALA A 601 8.54 20.91 -21.75
N LEU A 602 9.11 21.43 -20.66
CA LEU A 602 8.79 22.75 -20.13
C LEU A 602 9.15 23.87 -21.12
N GLN A 603 10.24 23.75 -21.89
CA GLN A 603 10.57 24.71 -22.95
C GLN A 603 9.47 24.81 -24.02
N MET A 604 8.83 23.70 -24.39
CA MET A 604 7.67 23.72 -25.31
C MET A 604 6.55 24.59 -24.73
N ARG A 605 6.31 24.46 -23.42
CA ARG A 605 5.28 25.23 -22.72
C ARG A 605 5.62 26.71 -22.59
N VAL A 606 6.87 27.06 -22.28
CA VAL A 606 7.33 28.45 -22.18
C VAL A 606 7.20 29.17 -23.53
N ARG A 607 7.43 28.48 -24.65
CA ARG A 607 7.24 29.06 -25.99
C ARG A 607 5.78 29.43 -26.29
N GLN A 608 4.81 28.76 -25.66
CA GLN A 608 3.38 28.96 -25.90
C GLN A 608 2.68 29.92 -24.92
N ARG A 609 3.25 30.14 -23.72
CA ARG A 609 2.62 30.90 -22.65
C ARG A 609 3.55 31.98 -22.13
N LYS A 610 3.01 33.19 -21.92
CA LYS A 610 3.73 34.31 -21.32
C LYS A 610 4.09 34.11 -19.83
N THR A 611 3.50 33.12 -19.15
CA THR A 611 3.71 32.88 -17.72
C THR A 611 4.59 31.65 -17.49
N ARG A 612 5.49 31.73 -16.51
CA ARG A 612 6.39 30.61 -16.10
C ARG A 612 5.86 29.82 -14.89
N THR A 613 4.56 29.95 -14.56
CA THR A 613 3.96 29.31 -13.38
C THR A 613 4.16 27.79 -13.34
N ILE A 614 3.96 27.09 -14.46
CA ILE A 614 4.11 25.62 -14.50
C ILE A 614 5.57 25.20 -14.27
N VAL A 615 6.54 25.97 -14.75
CA VAL A 615 7.97 25.72 -14.49
C VAL A 615 8.25 25.85 -12.99
N GLY A 616 7.75 26.92 -12.35
CA GLY A 616 7.89 27.11 -10.92
C GLY A 616 7.20 26.02 -10.09
N VAL A 617 6.00 25.59 -10.49
CA VAL A 617 5.29 24.47 -9.83
C VAL A 617 6.09 23.17 -9.92
N VAL A 618 6.56 22.78 -11.12
CA VAL A 618 7.36 21.56 -11.29
C VAL A 618 8.67 21.65 -10.51
N GLY A 619 9.34 22.80 -10.52
CA GLY A 619 10.56 23.03 -9.75
C GLY A 619 10.35 22.88 -8.24
N VAL A 620 9.31 23.52 -7.69
CA VAL A 620 8.96 23.40 -6.27
C VAL A 620 8.61 21.96 -5.90
N LEU A 621 7.83 21.24 -6.72
CA LEU A 621 7.49 19.84 -6.46
C LEU A 621 8.72 18.93 -6.35
N ILE A 622 9.65 19.03 -7.32
CA ILE A 622 10.87 18.21 -7.33
C ILE A 622 11.76 18.55 -6.12
N VAL A 623 11.98 19.84 -5.86
CA VAL A 623 12.82 20.29 -4.74
C VAL A 623 12.22 19.89 -3.40
N SER A 624 10.92 20.11 -3.20
CA SER A 624 10.22 19.71 -1.98
C SER A 624 10.28 18.19 -1.76
N GLY A 625 10.11 17.38 -2.80
CA GLY A 625 10.21 15.92 -2.70
C GLY A 625 11.59 15.45 -2.24
N VAL A 626 12.67 16.05 -2.75
CA VAL A 626 14.04 15.73 -2.30
C VAL A 626 14.26 16.18 -0.86
N ILE A 627 13.83 17.40 -0.50
CA ILE A 627 14.00 17.94 0.86
C ILE A 627 13.29 17.05 1.88
N ILE A 628 12.06 16.61 1.59
CA ILE A 628 11.30 15.75 2.51
C ILE A 628 11.97 14.38 2.65
N GLY A 629 12.39 13.75 1.54
CA GLY A 629 13.08 12.45 1.63
C GLY A 629 14.36 12.51 2.47
N VAL A 630 15.12 13.62 2.39
CA VAL A 630 16.29 13.84 3.25
C VAL A 630 15.87 14.11 4.70
N ALA A 631 14.86 14.95 4.92
CA ALA A 631 14.38 15.29 6.26
C ALA A 631 13.82 14.08 7.01
N ASP A 632 13.05 13.22 6.34
CA ASP A 632 12.50 12.00 6.92
C ASP A 632 13.63 11.05 7.37
N ALA A 633 14.67 10.87 6.56
CA ALA A 633 15.83 10.05 6.92
C ALA A 633 16.65 10.62 8.08
N GLU A 634 16.89 11.94 8.10
CA GLU A 634 17.67 12.60 9.15
C GLU A 634 16.94 12.58 10.49
N VAL A 635 15.67 12.99 10.49
CA VAL A 635 14.88 13.23 11.71
C VAL A 635 14.32 11.92 12.26
N ALA A 636 13.73 11.06 11.43
CA ALA A 636 13.03 9.87 11.88
C ALA A 636 13.77 8.58 11.50
N GLY A 637 14.06 8.37 10.23
CA GLY A 637 14.72 7.17 9.71
C GLY A 637 14.25 6.80 8.31
N ILE A 638 14.71 5.66 7.81
CA ILE A 638 14.36 5.15 6.48
C ILE A 638 13.29 4.07 6.60
N LEU A 639 12.06 4.42 6.24
CA LEU A 639 10.87 3.58 6.40
C LEU A 639 10.01 3.55 5.14
N GLN A 640 9.35 2.42 4.87
CA GLN A 640 8.51 2.25 3.68
C GLN A 640 7.29 3.18 3.65
N ARG A 641 6.67 3.45 4.82
CA ARG A 641 5.53 4.38 4.91
C ARG A 641 5.88 5.82 4.49
N TYR A 642 7.14 6.24 4.65
CA TYR A 642 7.58 7.62 4.31
C TYR A 642 7.72 7.85 2.81
N PHE A 643 7.71 6.79 1.99
CA PHE A 643 7.62 6.97 0.54
C PHE A 643 6.38 7.78 0.14
N ALA A 644 5.31 7.71 0.93
CA ALA A 644 4.11 8.49 0.69
C ALA A 644 4.29 10.01 0.90
N ASP A 645 5.22 10.42 1.76
CA ASP A 645 5.44 11.83 2.11
C ASP A 645 6.02 12.62 0.91
N PHE A 646 6.81 11.96 0.05
CA PHE A 646 7.48 12.61 -1.09
C PHE A 646 7.09 12.10 -2.48
N SER A 647 6.68 10.82 -2.66
CA SER A 647 6.41 10.24 -3.99
C SER A 647 5.35 11.03 -4.77
N ILE A 648 4.31 11.51 -4.08
CA ILE A 648 3.23 12.29 -4.68
C ILE A 648 3.75 13.54 -5.41
N MET A 649 4.84 14.16 -4.93
CA MET A 649 5.38 15.39 -5.53
C MET A 649 6.03 15.11 -6.89
N PHE A 650 6.81 14.03 -6.96
CA PHE A 650 7.42 13.56 -8.20
C PHE A 650 6.37 13.08 -9.20
N LEU A 651 5.34 12.36 -8.73
CA LEU A 651 4.22 11.92 -9.56
C LEU A 651 3.44 13.11 -10.14
N MET A 652 3.09 14.12 -9.32
CA MET A 652 2.44 15.33 -9.81
C MET A 652 3.28 16.09 -10.84
N ALA A 653 4.60 16.16 -10.64
CA ALA A 653 5.52 16.75 -11.62
C ALA A 653 5.54 15.95 -12.93
N ALA A 654 5.62 14.62 -12.86
CA ALA A 654 5.58 13.72 -14.01
C ALA A 654 4.28 13.85 -14.80
N VAL A 655 3.14 13.94 -14.11
CA VAL A 655 1.82 14.15 -14.74
C VAL A 655 1.76 15.48 -15.50
N LEU A 656 2.24 16.57 -14.91
CA LEU A 656 2.28 17.87 -15.58
C LEU A 656 3.16 17.82 -16.85
N ILE A 657 4.31 17.14 -16.79
CA ILE A 657 5.19 16.96 -17.94
C ILE A 657 4.52 16.11 -19.02
N ALA A 658 3.85 15.01 -18.63
CA ALA A 658 3.12 14.15 -19.57
C ALA A 658 1.97 14.89 -20.26
N PHE A 659 1.23 15.75 -19.55
CA PHE A 659 0.21 16.62 -20.15
C PHE A 659 0.79 17.63 -21.13
N ILE A 660 1.94 18.22 -20.82
CA ILE A 660 2.64 19.12 -21.76
C ILE A 660 3.02 18.36 -23.03
N ILE A 661 3.64 17.19 -22.91
CA ILE A 661 4.05 16.38 -24.06
C ILE A 661 2.83 16.00 -24.91
N ASN A 662 1.74 15.54 -24.29
CA ASN A 662 0.51 15.17 -24.99
C ASN A 662 -0.14 16.32 -25.75
N GLU A 663 -0.17 17.53 -25.18
CA GLU A 663 -0.74 18.70 -25.84
C GLU A 663 0.10 19.16 -27.04
N ASN A 664 1.42 19.02 -26.95
CA ASN A 664 2.37 19.68 -27.84
C ASN A 664 2.93 18.80 -28.96
N LEU A 665 2.93 17.48 -28.80
CA LEU A 665 3.35 16.58 -29.86
C LEU A 665 2.32 16.49 -30.98
N ASP A 666 2.80 16.47 -32.21
CA ASP A 666 1.95 16.17 -33.36
C ASP A 666 1.43 14.73 -33.23
N HIS A 667 0.11 14.58 -33.28
CA HIS A 667 -0.56 13.30 -33.12
C HIS A 667 -0.27 12.32 -34.25
N ARG A 668 0.28 12.81 -35.38
CA ARG A 668 0.76 11.98 -36.50
C ARG A 668 2.24 11.60 -36.38
N SER A 669 2.97 12.20 -35.45
CA SER A 669 4.41 11.95 -35.29
C SER A 669 4.70 10.56 -34.74
N THR A 670 5.84 10.00 -35.14
CA THR A 670 6.37 8.74 -34.60
C THR A 670 6.60 8.84 -33.09
N LEU A 671 7.01 10.02 -32.60
CA LEU A 671 7.25 10.28 -31.18
C LEU A 671 5.97 10.21 -30.35
N TYR A 672 4.85 10.75 -30.85
CA TYR A 672 3.55 10.60 -30.19
C TYR A 672 3.08 9.14 -30.17
N GLY A 673 3.30 8.42 -31.28
CA GLY A 673 3.03 6.98 -31.34
C GLY A 673 3.85 6.16 -30.35
N LEU A 674 5.13 6.52 -30.16
CA LEU A 674 6.01 5.91 -29.16
C LEU A 674 5.55 6.23 -27.73
N PHE A 675 5.22 7.49 -27.47
CA PHE A 675 4.70 7.94 -26.17
C PHE A 675 3.46 7.15 -25.74
N LEU A 676 2.49 6.93 -26.64
CA LEU A 676 1.29 6.13 -26.35
C LEU A 676 1.55 4.62 -26.21
N ARG A 677 2.69 4.10 -26.67
CA ARG A 677 3.10 2.70 -26.48
C ARG A 677 3.85 2.49 -25.18
N ILE A 678 4.77 3.41 -24.87
CA ILE A 678 5.64 3.31 -23.69
C ILE A 678 4.87 3.68 -22.41
N MET A 679 4.07 4.75 -22.43
CA MET A 679 3.42 5.26 -21.21
C MET A 679 2.57 4.21 -20.48
N PRO A 680 1.71 3.41 -21.15
CA PRO A 680 0.96 2.35 -20.49
C PRO A 680 1.86 1.29 -19.85
N VAL A 681 2.98 0.95 -20.48
CA VAL A 681 3.94 -0.03 -19.96
C VAL A 681 4.62 0.51 -18.70
N LEU A 682 5.07 1.78 -18.70
CA LEU A 682 5.69 2.38 -17.51
C LEU A 682 4.73 2.44 -16.32
N VAL A 683 3.46 2.78 -16.57
CA VAL A 683 2.43 2.77 -15.53
C VAL A 683 2.12 1.36 -15.06
N PHE A 684 2.01 0.40 -15.98
CA PHE A 684 1.77 -1.00 -15.65
C PHE A 684 2.87 -1.58 -14.73
N VAL A 685 4.15 -1.31 -15.04
CA VAL A 685 5.26 -1.75 -14.19
C VAL A 685 5.18 -1.14 -12.78
N GLY A 686 4.92 0.17 -12.67
CA GLY A 686 4.77 0.82 -11.36
C GLY A 686 3.56 0.32 -10.55
N VAL A 687 2.45 0.03 -11.23
CA VAL A 687 1.24 -0.55 -10.61
C VAL A 687 1.53 -1.98 -10.15
N ILE A 688 2.19 -2.82 -10.96
CA ILE A 688 2.59 -4.18 -10.55
C ILE A 688 3.50 -4.10 -9.33
N TYR A 689 4.52 -3.25 -9.34
CA TYR A 689 5.40 -3.07 -8.18
C TYR A 689 4.59 -2.74 -6.91
N SER A 690 3.67 -1.78 -7.02
CA SER A 690 2.84 -1.36 -5.89
C SER A 690 1.88 -2.46 -5.42
N VAL A 691 1.38 -3.30 -6.33
CA VAL A 691 0.54 -4.46 -6.02
C VAL A 691 1.35 -5.58 -5.39
N LEU A 692 2.54 -5.90 -5.88
CA LEU A 692 3.43 -6.90 -5.27
C LEU A 692 3.82 -6.50 -3.85
N LEU A 693 4.07 -5.21 -3.62
CA LEU A 693 4.31 -4.66 -2.29
C LEU A 693 3.16 -4.93 -1.31
N CYS A 694 1.91 -4.94 -1.79
CA CYS A 694 0.75 -5.30 -0.98
C CYS A 694 0.75 -6.77 -0.55
N PHE A 695 1.36 -7.65 -1.33
CA PHE A 695 1.43 -9.08 -1.03
C PHE A 695 2.60 -9.46 -0.14
N VAL A 696 3.63 -8.61 0.00
CA VAL A 696 4.78 -8.90 0.87
C VAL A 696 4.31 -9.22 2.30
N ALA A 697 4.79 -10.32 2.86
CA ALA A 697 4.51 -10.69 4.24
C ALA A 697 5.19 -9.71 5.21
N GLU A 698 4.42 -9.19 6.16
CA GLU A 698 4.88 -8.25 7.20
C GLU A 698 4.03 -8.51 8.47
N SER A 699 4.57 -8.18 9.65
CA SER A 699 3.90 -8.40 10.94
C SER A 699 2.56 -7.65 11.02
N GLY A 700 1.51 -8.30 11.51
CA GLY A 700 0.17 -7.71 11.61
C GLY A 700 -0.56 -7.56 10.26
N TRP A 701 -0.08 -8.24 9.21
CA TRP A 701 -0.78 -8.37 7.93
C TRP A 701 -1.51 -9.72 7.83
N TRP A 702 -2.35 -9.89 6.80
CA TRP A 702 -3.07 -11.14 6.52
C TRP A 702 -2.18 -12.39 6.55
N SER A 703 -0.95 -12.29 6.05
CA SER A 703 0.03 -13.39 6.05
C SER A 703 0.42 -13.88 7.44
N ASP A 704 0.36 -13.00 8.44
CA ASP A 704 0.74 -13.28 9.84
C ASP A 704 -0.50 -13.70 10.66
N ALA A 705 -1.62 -13.00 10.45
CA ALA A 705 -2.86 -13.28 11.18
C ALA A 705 -3.60 -14.56 10.72
N TYR A 706 -3.58 -14.85 9.42
CA TYR A 706 -4.24 -16.01 8.82
C TYR A 706 -3.34 -16.68 7.77
N PRO A 707 -2.19 -17.26 8.19
CA PRO A 707 -1.18 -17.81 7.28
C PRO A 707 -1.72 -18.90 6.35
N TRP A 708 -2.67 -19.72 6.83
CA TRP A 708 -3.34 -20.74 6.02
C TRP A 708 -4.23 -20.12 4.91
N ALA A 709 -4.91 -19.01 5.19
CA ALA A 709 -5.76 -18.32 4.21
C ALA A 709 -4.90 -17.59 3.18
N TYR A 710 -3.79 -17.03 3.65
CA TYR A 710 -2.79 -16.43 2.81
C TYR A 710 -2.19 -17.47 1.84
N GLN A 711 -1.95 -18.72 2.27
CA GLN A 711 -1.52 -19.80 1.37
C GLN A 711 -2.52 -20.00 0.22
N SER A 712 -3.83 -20.03 0.46
CA SER A 712 -4.82 -20.13 -0.62
C SER A 712 -4.78 -18.96 -1.61
N LEU A 713 -4.45 -17.76 -1.11
CA LEU A 713 -4.19 -16.60 -1.98
C LEU A 713 -2.91 -16.80 -2.79
N LEU A 714 -1.86 -17.39 -2.20
CA LEU A 714 -0.62 -17.73 -2.92
C LEU A 714 -0.89 -18.72 -4.04
N GLU A 715 -1.64 -19.79 -3.77
CA GLU A 715 -2.01 -20.79 -4.79
C GLU A 715 -2.76 -20.15 -5.96
N THR A 716 -3.57 -19.11 -5.70
CA THR A 716 -4.23 -18.34 -6.77
C THR A 716 -3.23 -17.77 -7.79
N PHE A 717 -2.01 -17.42 -7.38
CA PHE A 717 -0.96 -16.87 -8.25
C PHE A 717 0.14 -17.88 -8.61
N GLN A 718 0.37 -18.92 -7.80
CA GLN A 718 1.40 -19.95 -7.96
C GLN A 718 0.87 -21.24 -8.58
N PHE A 719 -0.04 -21.17 -9.55
CA PHE A 719 -0.69 -22.33 -10.18
C PHE A 719 0.24 -23.35 -10.91
N TRP A 720 1.55 -23.15 -10.87
CA TRP A 720 2.55 -24.00 -11.55
C TRP A 720 3.53 -24.68 -10.58
N THR A 721 3.47 -24.34 -9.29
CA THR A 721 4.17 -25.11 -8.25
C THR A 721 3.54 -26.47 -8.11
#